data_AF-K1RVR5-F1
#
_entry.id   AF-K1RVR5-F1
#
_cell.length_a   1.000
_cell.length_b   1.000
_cell.length_c   1.000
_cell.angle_alpha   90.00
_cell.angle_beta   90.00
_cell.angle_gamma   90.00
#
_symmetry.space_group_name_H-M   'P 1'
#
loop_
_entity.id
_entity.type
_entity.pdbx_description
1 polymer ?
#
loop_
_entity_poly.entity_id
_entity_poly.type
_entity_poly.pdbx_seq_one_letter_code
_entity_poly.pdbx_strand_id
1 'polypeptide(L)'
;MATSAKTPFSHYQNGKYGTLPGNPGNNSEVTQDMHLKMSKKIAQLTKVIYALNTKNDEHEAVVQTLKEQHEEQIQQLLSETREKILKIKQKIDNDSDHKHTISNLQNCVAEHEKHKKEALSKFEGYKRQAEERENKLKTEHSQKYLELSQEVLAAKRHFEEQLSKFELWRKEADSEKEKALEEQKQIHTKEIDELRDFFRSQNNDWLNECAKIEDKYKAELEGLRAQSETLNSEKQKLTEDYESKLAKAKAFYEKELEVLRNAKDSSVEDVVNRYKQEQEKLKKDFLSQQKELKLQIERLVNELSVSEENTDKLRKELDSLRDSMKDKDATSSGLFQQLQQVRVEAADASKRLKELQSELVATKERCSQQAEDLNRKSVHIGQLEGTVVQKTSKIKELEDEIRKLKDRLSWLESERKSLENQKESLSESQQSQLKSLERSLEDLSIEKQTMMTRLEKEIQSLKEKSATRERELTEQHTSQVQQLNQAHSQSLEMTKKKADDQLTQTKEVQRLEKIVKDSESGLGTASSQINSLKDASHRLKSELEKTREELRTSKTNAANLKVELDKLQNLYDAKMIEAQAELKTKLEKLSVDLESKWSETLKKETMELRRDLTHQKEEEKKAALQQLSRLKDEEIAASKRGWENIVNELQRQVNELKSKLNNAETVSAGELERLQREAAEEKRRLEERMAQAAEEFAQEVAAIEAKHAAELQALIKQKEEEIQEMENSLKTKHMQDIQTSLTAHRAALDGQKLDGERLRQQALEEQKTAHQQQLEKTKEELHERHMTHVTEITESHQQQLEAARLELERAVEISHQRDRDHCMQIEELKAEITQRERHIKNLQEEIQKLKNNIDKLTRELEQKAKEMLKVRNDANLQIKKKEEVLHKRHLQEIENIKQDFSRESESMMSEFTEAQEILKDKISELQIMLEEAEEKYNNRDSRPEDLELIQQLRDAISEREGRMKQLIDEKRYYQLELVNRETNFNKVFNNTTNVGVINPLANKKPKKGEKPPVSKHSSQPSLGTNRLDPLPNSPMHHEALNPSKPLPSFTKKFVK
;
A
#
# COMPACT_ATOMS: atom_id res chain seq x y z
N MET A 1 -109.18 83.55 47.90
CA MET A 1 -109.24 84.28 49.18
C MET A 1 -108.05 85.24 49.23
N ALA A 2 -108.14 86.46 49.74
CA ALA A 2 -109.32 87.28 50.06
C ALA A 2 -108.91 88.77 50.21
N THR A 3 -109.79 89.70 49.83
CA THR A 3 -110.02 91.05 50.41
C THR A 3 -108.87 92.09 50.52
N SER A 4 -109.10 93.41 50.45
CA SER A 4 -110.19 94.25 49.89
C SER A 4 -109.83 95.74 50.08
N ALA A 5 -110.45 96.65 49.30
CA ALA A 5 -110.72 98.06 49.66
C ALA A 5 -109.51 99.03 49.84
N LYS A 6 -109.63 100.36 49.68
CA LYS A 6 -110.79 101.21 49.33
C LYS A 6 -110.34 102.54 48.67
N THR A 7 -111.03 102.96 47.61
CA THR A 7 -111.27 104.36 47.19
C THR A 7 -112.47 104.94 48.00
N PRO A 8 -112.98 106.18 47.84
CA PRO A 8 -112.78 107.22 46.81
C PRO A 8 -112.35 108.59 47.46
N PHE A 9 -112.62 109.83 47.02
CA PHE A 9 -113.61 110.41 46.08
C PHE A 9 -113.09 111.67 45.32
N SER A 10 -114.02 112.39 44.71
CA SER A 10 -113.95 113.37 43.62
C SER A 10 -114.36 114.80 44.04
N HIS A 11 -114.12 115.78 43.15
CA HIS A 11 -114.88 117.04 42.83
C HIS A 11 -115.70 117.79 43.93
N TYR A 12 -115.70 119.13 44.04
CA TYR A 12 -116.21 120.08 43.01
C TYR A 12 -116.09 121.61 43.40
N GLN A 13 -116.11 122.49 42.39
CA GLN A 13 -116.75 123.85 42.28
C GLN A 13 -116.40 125.11 43.14
N ASN A 14 -116.22 126.23 42.41
CA ASN A 14 -116.79 127.60 42.56
C ASN A 14 -116.88 128.37 43.92
N GLY A 15 -116.37 129.62 43.93
CA GLY A 15 -117.29 130.78 43.70
C GLY A 15 -117.28 132.02 44.63
N LYS A 16 -117.01 133.19 44.02
CA LYS A 16 -117.58 134.56 44.26
C LYS A 16 -117.40 135.35 45.58
N TYR A 17 -116.86 136.57 45.42
CA TYR A 17 -117.35 137.91 45.86
C TYR A 17 -118.28 138.07 47.10
N GLY A 18 -117.94 139.02 47.99
CA GLY A 18 -118.86 139.57 49.02
C GLY A 18 -118.38 140.89 49.67
N THR A 19 -119.17 141.96 49.56
CA THR A 19 -118.90 143.38 49.90
C THR A 19 -119.01 143.79 51.38
N LEU A 20 -118.44 144.98 51.69
CA LEU A 20 -118.87 145.99 52.68
C LEU A 20 -120.39 146.00 53.03
N PRO A 21 -120.86 146.47 54.23
CA PRO A 21 -120.57 147.82 54.77
C PRO A 21 -120.66 148.03 56.31
N GLY A 22 -120.59 149.30 56.79
CA GLY A 22 -121.46 149.76 57.89
C GLY A 22 -120.81 150.35 59.16
N ASN A 23 -120.89 151.69 59.30
CA ASN A 23 -120.68 152.49 60.52
C ASN A 23 -121.72 152.13 61.63
N PRO A 24 -121.45 152.31 62.94
CA PRO A 24 -121.69 153.63 63.56
C PRO A 24 -120.66 154.05 64.63
N GLY A 25 -120.38 155.35 64.69
CA GLY A 25 -119.34 155.93 65.55
C GLY A 25 -119.71 156.15 67.02
N ASN A 26 -118.77 156.79 67.74
CA ASN A 26 -119.09 157.63 68.89
C ASN A 26 -118.06 158.77 69.05
N ASN A 27 -118.46 159.87 69.69
CA ASN A 27 -117.63 161.07 69.83
C ASN A 27 -116.60 160.94 70.97
N SER A 28 -115.36 161.34 70.70
CA SER A 28 -114.40 161.90 71.68
C SER A 28 -113.26 162.57 70.92
N GLU A 29 -112.87 163.79 71.31
CA GLU A 29 -111.84 164.57 70.63
C GLU A 29 -110.43 163.99 70.88
N VAL A 30 -109.94 163.19 69.93
CA VAL A 30 -108.56 162.71 69.94
C VAL A 30 -107.65 163.76 69.31
N THR A 31 -106.95 164.51 70.17
CA THR A 31 -105.97 165.52 69.73
C THR A 31 -104.87 164.92 68.85
N GLN A 32 -104.45 165.71 67.85
CA GLN A 32 -103.64 165.31 66.68
C GLN A 32 -102.32 164.58 66.99
N ASP A 33 -101.75 164.76 68.17
CA ASP A 33 -100.51 164.12 68.63
C ASP A 33 -100.65 162.59 68.89
N MET A 34 -101.82 162.10 69.30
CA MET A 34 -101.99 160.66 69.60
C MET A 34 -102.00 159.80 68.32
N HIS A 35 -102.60 160.29 67.23
CA HIS A 35 -102.68 159.54 65.97
C HIS A 35 -101.29 159.32 65.35
N LEU A 36 -100.42 160.33 65.41
CA LEU A 36 -99.04 160.27 64.91
C LEU A 36 -98.21 159.20 65.65
N LYS A 37 -98.44 159.04 66.96
CA LYS A 37 -97.78 158.04 67.81
C LYS A 37 -98.22 156.61 67.48
N MET A 38 -99.49 156.39 67.15
CA MET A 38 -99.97 155.09 66.67
C MET A 38 -99.41 154.73 65.29
N SER A 39 -99.48 155.65 64.31
CA SER A 39 -98.94 155.39 62.96
C SER A 39 -97.45 155.06 62.97
N LYS A 40 -96.64 155.72 63.82
CA LYS A 40 -95.22 155.37 64.02
C LYS A 40 -95.05 153.95 64.57
N LYS A 41 -95.83 153.53 65.57
CA LYS A 41 -95.76 152.16 66.14
C LYS A 41 -96.20 151.08 65.13
N ILE A 42 -97.23 151.35 64.32
CA ILE A 42 -97.65 150.42 63.24
C ILE A 42 -96.50 150.26 62.23
N ALA A 43 -95.95 151.35 61.70
CA ALA A 43 -94.85 151.29 60.73
C ALA A 43 -93.59 150.59 61.31
N GLN A 44 -93.31 150.78 62.60
CA GLN A 44 -92.21 150.12 63.30
C GLN A 44 -92.44 148.61 63.45
N LEU A 45 -93.67 148.18 63.77
CA LEU A 45 -94.06 146.76 63.79
C LEU A 45 -94.00 146.13 62.39
N THR A 46 -94.53 146.79 61.36
CA THR A 46 -94.45 146.30 59.97
C THR A 46 -93.00 146.11 59.52
N LYS A 47 -92.10 147.03 59.89
CA LYS A 47 -90.66 146.90 59.55
C LYS A 47 -89.98 145.73 60.28
N VAL A 48 -90.37 145.44 61.53
CA VAL A 48 -89.88 144.25 62.26
C VAL A 48 -90.42 142.96 61.67
N ILE A 49 -91.71 142.91 61.32
CA ILE A 49 -92.34 141.73 60.68
C ILE A 49 -91.67 141.43 59.33
N TYR A 50 -91.46 142.44 58.48
CA TYR A 50 -90.79 142.25 57.20
C TYR A 50 -89.36 141.73 57.40
N ALA A 51 -88.59 142.32 58.33
CA ALA A 51 -87.23 141.87 58.63
C ALA A 51 -87.18 140.45 59.24
N LEU A 52 -88.19 140.03 60.02
CA LEU A 52 -88.30 138.65 60.50
C LEU A 52 -88.60 137.69 59.35
N ASN A 53 -89.56 138.04 58.49
CA ASN A 53 -89.96 137.19 57.37
C ASN A 53 -88.82 137.02 56.36
N THR A 54 -88.17 138.10 55.91
CA THR A 54 -87.00 137.98 55.02
C THR A 54 -85.91 137.10 55.62
N LYS A 55 -85.67 137.20 56.93
CA LYS A 55 -84.69 136.33 57.61
C LYS A 55 -85.17 134.88 57.73
N ASN A 56 -86.47 134.62 57.84
CA ASN A 56 -87.03 133.28 57.78
C ASN A 56 -86.90 132.69 56.36
N ASP A 57 -87.19 133.47 55.33
CA ASP A 57 -87.03 133.09 53.92
C ASP A 57 -85.55 132.78 53.60
N GLU A 58 -84.61 133.58 54.11
CA GLU A 58 -83.16 133.32 54.07
C GLU A 58 -82.79 132.00 54.80
N HIS A 59 -83.38 131.74 55.97
CA HIS A 59 -83.15 130.49 56.71
C HIS A 59 -83.74 129.26 56.00
N GLU A 60 -84.93 129.36 55.39
CA GLU A 60 -85.52 128.27 54.59
C GLU A 60 -84.69 127.99 53.34
N ALA A 61 -84.20 129.03 52.65
CA ALA A 61 -83.30 128.88 51.50
C ALA A 61 -82.00 128.14 51.89
N VAL A 62 -81.34 128.53 52.98
CA VAL A 62 -80.11 127.86 53.47
C VAL A 62 -80.38 126.41 53.89
N VAL A 63 -81.52 126.14 54.55
CA VAL A 63 -81.94 124.77 54.90
C VAL A 63 -82.20 123.93 53.64
N GLN A 64 -82.73 124.54 52.57
CA GLN A 64 -82.98 123.84 51.31
C GLN A 64 -81.67 123.50 50.57
N THR A 65 -80.72 124.44 50.47
CA THR A 65 -79.40 124.16 49.89
C THR A 65 -78.63 123.09 50.66
N LEU A 66 -78.75 123.05 52.00
CA LEU A 66 -78.14 122.01 52.83
C LEU A 66 -78.74 120.61 52.58
N LYS A 67 -80.05 120.51 52.30
CA LYS A 67 -80.67 119.22 51.89
C LYS A 67 -80.13 118.77 50.54
N GLU A 68 -80.09 119.66 49.56
CA GLU A 68 -79.62 119.37 48.20
C GLU A 68 -78.16 118.88 48.23
N GLN A 69 -77.28 119.54 48.99
CA GLN A 69 -75.90 119.08 49.20
C GLN A 69 -75.82 117.72 49.92
N HIS A 70 -76.68 117.46 50.90
CA HIS A 70 -76.76 116.14 51.55
C HIS A 70 -77.25 115.04 50.60
N GLU A 71 -78.19 115.36 49.72
CA GLU A 71 -78.74 114.41 48.75
C GLU A 71 -77.72 114.10 47.64
N GLU A 72 -76.96 115.10 47.16
CA GLU A 72 -75.80 114.88 46.28
C GLU A 72 -74.72 114.02 46.93
N GLN A 73 -74.37 114.28 48.20
CA GLN A 73 -73.40 113.44 48.94
C GLN A 73 -73.88 111.99 49.10
N ILE A 74 -75.18 111.77 49.32
CA ILE A 74 -75.78 110.43 49.38
C ILE A 74 -75.73 109.76 48.00
N GLN A 75 -76.03 110.48 46.91
CA GLN A 75 -75.91 109.97 45.54
C GLN A 75 -74.46 109.56 45.21
N GLN A 76 -73.46 110.38 45.56
CA GLN A 76 -72.05 110.06 45.36
C GLN A 76 -71.61 108.86 46.22
N LEU A 77 -71.98 108.82 47.51
CA LEU A 77 -71.62 107.69 48.37
C LEU A 77 -72.21 106.37 47.84
N LEU A 78 -73.44 106.41 47.29
CA LEU A 78 -74.09 105.26 46.67
C LEU A 78 -73.43 104.86 45.34
N SER A 79 -72.99 105.81 44.50
CA SER A 79 -72.31 105.49 43.24
C SER A 79 -70.93 104.87 43.48
N GLU A 80 -70.12 105.47 44.35
CA GLU A 80 -68.84 104.91 44.79
C GLU A 80 -69.00 103.52 45.43
N THR A 81 -70.04 103.32 46.25
CA THR A 81 -70.31 102.02 46.87
C THR A 81 -70.70 100.96 45.85
N ARG A 82 -71.52 101.31 44.83
CA ARG A 82 -71.84 100.41 43.71
C ARG A 82 -70.60 100.04 42.90
N GLU A 83 -69.71 101.00 42.62
CA GLU A 83 -68.48 100.75 41.88
C GLU A 83 -67.51 99.84 42.66
N LYS A 84 -67.35 100.08 43.98
CA LYS A 84 -66.57 99.22 44.88
C LYS A 84 -67.15 97.80 44.95
N ILE A 85 -68.47 97.64 44.99
CA ILE A 85 -69.14 96.33 44.94
C ILE A 85 -68.91 95.62 43.59
N LEU A 86 -68.97 96.33 42.46
CA LEU A 86 -68.69 95.75 41.13
C LEU A 86 -67.24 95.25 41.03
N LYS A 87 -66.26 96.05 41.49
CA LYS A 87 -64.84 95.66 41.54
C LYS A 87 -64.57 94.49 42.48
N ILE A 88 -65.39 94.30 43.52
CA ILE A 88 -65.32 93.11 44.40
C ILE A 88 -65.93 91.89 43.71
N LYS A 89 -67.09 92.01 43.05
CA LYS A 89 -67.71 90.92 42.27
C LYS A 89 -66.76 90.41 41.20
N GLN A 90 -66.26 91.28 40.33
CA GLN A 90 -65.34 90.90 39.25
C GLN A 90 -64.07 90.18 39.77
N LYS A 91 -63.60 90.49 40.98
CA LYS A 91 -62.50 89.75 41.62
C LYS A 91 -62.90 88.36 42.12
N ILE A 92 -64.13 88.20 42.62
CA ILE A 92 -64.68 86.90 43.03
C ILE A 92 -64.93 86.03 41.80
N ASP A 93 -65.45 86.61 40.72
CA ASP A 93 -65.71 85.92 39.45
C ASP A 93 -64.38 85.42 38.84
N ASN A 94 -63.35 86.29 38.74
CA ASN A 94 -62.01 85.90 38.29
C ASN A 94 -61.35 84.84 39.20
N ASP A 95 -61.52 84.92 40.52
CA ASP A 95 -61.00 83.93 41.47
C ASP A 95 -61.73 82.57 41.34
N SER A 96 -63.02 82.58 40.98
CA SER A 96 -63.77 81.37 40.61
C SER A 96 -63.24 80.73 39.32
N ASP A 97 -63.00 81.53 38.27
CA ASP A 97 -62.45 81.03 37.01
C ASP A 97 -61.02 80.50 37.17
N HIS A 98 -60.19 81.16 37.98
CA HIS A 98 -58.86 80.65 38.35
C HIS A 98 -58.95 79.34 39.13
N LYS A 99 -59.87 79.20 40.08
CA LYS A 99 -60.10 77.94 40.80
C LYS A 99 -60.58 76.81 39.88
N HIS A 100 -61.48 77.09 38.95
CA HIS A 100 -61.91 76.10 37.95
C HIS A 100 -60.75 75.69 37.04
N THR A 101 -59.97 76.65 36.56
CA THR A 101 -58.76 76.39 35.75
C THR A 101 -57.73 75.54 36.51
N ILE A 102 -57.47 75.85 37.78
CA ILE A 102 -56.57 75.08 38.65
C ILE A 102 -57.10 73.65 38.85
N SER A 103 -58.40 73.48 39.09
CA SER A 103 -59.01 72.14 39.24
C SER A 103 -58.89 71.31 37.97
N ASN A 104 -59.08 71.92 36.79
CA ASN A 104 -58.95 71.22 35.51
C ASN A 104 -57.48 70.82 35.25
N LEU A 105 -56.52 71.72 35.52
CA LEU A 105 -55.09 71.42 35.43
C LEU A 105 -54.68 70.30 36.41
N GLN A 106 -55.20 70.30 37.64
CA GLN A 106 -54.96 69.24 38.62
C GLN A 106 -55.49 67.88 38.13
N ASN A 107 -56.68 67.86 37.52
CA ASN A 107 -57.24 66.64 36.92
C ASN A 107 -56.38 66.14 35.76
N CYS A 108 -56.00 66.99 34.81
CA CYS A 108 -55.13 66.59 33.69
C CYS A 108 -53.75 66.10 34.15
N VAL A 109 -53.17 66.70 35.20
CA VAL A 109 -51.91 66.21 35.80
C VAL A 109 -52.10 64.84 36.46
N ALA A 110 -53.22 64.61 37.16
CA ALA A 110 -53.53 63.31 37.77
C ALA A 110 -53.75 62.22 36.72
N GLU A 111 -54.43 62.52 35.61
CA GLU A 111 -54.61 61.60 34.48
C GLU A 111 -53.29 61.31 33.76
N HIS A 112 -52.46 62.32 33.52
CA HIS A 112 -51.13 62.12 32.95
C HIS A 112 -50.22 61.30 33.88
N GLU A 113 -50.28 61.50 35.20
CA GLU A 113 -49.59 60.63 36.16
C GLU A 113 -50.12 59.18 36.13
N LYS A 114 -51.43 58.99 36.00
CA LYS A 114 -52.06 57.67 35.87
C LYS A 114 -51.57 56.97 34.60
N HIS A 115 -51.69 57.60 33.43
CA HIS A 115 -51.23 57.03 32.17
C HIS A 115 -49.72 56.76 32.17
N LYS A 116 -48.92 57.61 32.81
CA LYS A 116 -47.48 57.36 33.03
C LYS A 116 -47.22 56.13 33.91
N LYS A 117 -47.97 55.94 35.00
CA LYS A 117 -47.88 54.75 35.87
C LYS A 117 -48.32 53.48 35.13
N GLU A 118 -49.38 53.55 34.34
CA GLU A 118 -49.86 52.44 33.51
C GLU A 118 -48.87 52.07 32.39
N ALA A 119 -48.29 53.06 31.70
CA ALA A 119 -47.26 52.85 30.69
C ALA A 119 -45.98 52.23 31.29
N LEU A 120 -45.53 52.71 32.45
CA LEU A 120 -44.41 52.11 33.19
C LEU A 120 -44.72 50.67 33.63
N SER A 121 -45.92 50.40 34.15
CA SER A 121 -46.34 49.05 34.53
C SER A 121 -46.43 48.09 33.33
N LYS A 122 -46.88 48.57 32.16
CA LYS A 122 -46.83 47.81 30.90
C LYS A 122 -45.38 47.53 30.49
N PHE A 123 -44.52 48.55 30.49
CA PHE A 123 -43.10 48.41 30.14
C PHE A 123 -42.36 47.43 31.06
N GLU A 124 -42.58 47.48 32.38
CA GLU A 124 -42.04 46.47 33.29
C GLU A 124 -42.58 45.06 33.00
N GLY A 125 -43.86 44.93 32.61
CA GLY A 125 -44.46 43.66 32.17
C GLY A 125 -43.76 43.09 30.94
N TYR A 126 -43.59 43.90 29.89
CA TYR A 126 -42.83 43.53 28.68
C TYR A 126 -41.38 43.19 29.01
N LYS A 127 -40.71 43.97 29.86
CA LYS A 127 -39.34 43.70 30.30
C LYS A 127 -39.22 42.34 31.00
N ARG A 128 -40.09 42.05 31.98
CA ARG A 128 -40.12 40.74 32.67
C ARG A 128 -40.37 39.59 31.70
N GLN A 129 -41.29 39.76 30.74
CA GLN A 129 -41.53 38.75 29.69
C GLN A 129 -40.33 38.55 28.76
N ALA A 130 -39.61 39.61 28.40
CA ALA A 130 -38.39 39.52 27.60
C ALA A 130 -37.27 38.80 28.37
N GLU A 131 -37.03 39.19 29.63
CA GLU A 131 -36.07 38.53 30.53
C GLU A 131 -36.43 37.05 30.77
N GLU A 132 -37.72 36.71 30.91
CA GLU A 132 -38.18 35.32 30.99
C GLU A 132 -37.94 34.53 29.69
N ARG A 133 -38.23 35.11 28.52
CA ARG A 133 -37.99 34.46 27.22
C ARG A 133 -36.50 34.23 27.00
N GLU A 134 -35.67 35.24 27.27
CA GLU A 134 -34.22 35.15 27.13
C GLU A 134 -33.63 34.10 28.09
N ASN A 135 -34.09 34.06 29.35
CA ASN A 135 -33.66 33.05 30.30
C ASN A 135 -34.13 31.63 29.92
N LYS A 136 -35.37 31.46 29.44
CA LYS A 136 -35.87 30.17 28.92
C LYS A 136 -35.02 29.70 27.74
N LEU A 137 -34.77 30.58 26.76
CA LEU A 137 -33.94 30.29 25.59
C LEU A 137 -32.51 29.92 26.01
N LYS A 138 -31.91 30.64 26.96
CA LYS A 138 -30.59 30.32 27.55
C LYS A 138 -30.59 28.95 28.24
N THR A 139 -31.61 28.62 29.02
CA THR A 139 -31.70 27.28 29.64
C THR A 139 -31.89 26.18 28.61
N GLU A 140 -32.70 26.39 27.57
CA GLU A 140 -32.85 25.42 26.47
C GLU A 140 -31.55 25.22 25.68
N HIS A 141 -30.83 26.29 25.35
CA HIS A 141 -29.54 26.18 24.67
C HIS A 141 -28.50 25.50 25.56
N SER A 142 -28.45 25.82 26.85
CA SER A 142 -27.56 25.15 27.81
C SER A 142 -27.91 23.67 27.98
N GLN A 143 -29.19 23.31 27.98
CA GLN A 143 -29.64 21.93 28.05
C GLN A 143 -29.32 21.17 26.76
N LYS A 144 -29.65 21.72 25.58
CA LYS A 144 -29.31 21.13 24.27
C LYS A 144 -27.79 20.95 24.10
N TYR A 145 -26.98 21.87 24.62
CA TYR A 145 -25.52 21.74 24.64
C TYR A 145 -25.05 20.63 25.60
N LEU A 146 -25.66 20.50 26.77
CA LEU A 146 -25.37 19.43 27.73
C LEU A 146 -25.77 18.05 27.18
N GLU A 147 -26.94 17.94 26.55
CA GLU A 147 -27.43 16.73 25.88
C GLU A 147 -26.49 16.32 24.74
N LEU A 148 -26.15 17.24 23.83
CA LEU A 148 -25.19 16.97 22.75
C LEU A 148 -23.79 16.61 23.30
N SER A 149 -23.34 17.23 24.39
CA SER A 149 -22.09 16.88 25.06
C SER A 149 -22.14 15.45 25.64
N GLN A 150 -23.27 15.04 26.22
CA GLN A 150 -23.49 13.68 26.70
C GLN A 150 -23.56 12.66 25.56
N GLU A 151 -24.21 12.98 24.43
CA GLU A 151 -24.22 12.14 23.23
C GLU A 151 -22.81 11.96 22.65
N VAL A 152 -22.02 13.03 22.54
CA VAL A 152 -20.62 12.97 22.09
C VAL A 152 -19.75 12.15 23.04
N LEU A 153 -19.95 12.28 24.36
CA LEU A 153 -19.25 11.46 25.36
C LEU A 153 -19.68 9.99 25.32
N ALA A 154 -20.96 9.69 25.07
CA ALA A 154 -21.45 8.33 24.89
C ALA A 154 -20.90 7.68 23.60
N ALA A 155 -20.88 8.42 22.50
CA ALA A 155 -20.24 8.00 21.26
C ALA A 155 -18.74 7.75 21.45
N LYS A 156 -18.02 8.65 22.15
CA LYS A 156 -16.60 8.48 22.48
C LYS A 156 -16.35 7.21 23.29
N ARG A 157 -17.12 6.96 24.35
CA ARG A 157 -17.04 5.72 25.14
C ARG A 157 -17.30 4.47 24.29
N HIS A 158 -18.31 4.51 23.42
CA HIS A 158 -18.57 3.39 22.50
C HIS A 158 -17.39 3.16 21.54
N PHE A 159 -16.77 4.21 20.98
CA PHE A 159 -15.55 4.05 20.18
C PHE A 159 -14.37 3.52 21.00
N GLU A 160 -14.19 3.95 22.24
CA GLU A 160 -13.17 3.43 23.16
C GLU A 160 -13.40 1.95 23.50
N GLU A 161 -14.63 1.53 23.72
CA GLU A 161 -15.00 0.12 23.89
C GLU A 161 -14.73 -0.71 22.62
N GLN A 162 -15.07 -0.21 21.44
CA GLN A 162 -14.83 -0.93 20.17
C GLN A 162 -13.33 -1.02 19.86
N LEU A 163 -12.55 0.03 20.17
CA LEU A 163 -11.09 0.00 20.12
C LEU A 163 -10.53 -1.03 21.10
N SER A 164 -11.01 -1.06 22.35
CA SER A 164 -10.58 -2.06 23.35
C SER A 164 -10.93 -3.50 22.93
N LYS A 165 -12.10 -3.71 22.32
CA LYS A 165 -12.50 -5.03 21.76
C LYS A 165 -11.62 -5.41 20.57
N PHE A 166 -11.26 -4.46 19.70
CA PHE A 166 -10.32 -4.68 18.60
C PHE A 166 -8.89 -4.95 19.08
N GLU A 167 -8.41 -4.28 20.12
CA GLU A 167 -7.11 -4.57 20.75
C GLU A 167 -7.07 -5.95 21.42
N LEU A 168 -8.18 -6.38 22.04
CA LEU A 168 -8.31 -7.72 22.62
C LEU A 168 -8.26 -8.76 21.50
N TRP A 169 -9.12 -8.63 20.48
CA TRP A 169 -9.15 -9.53 19.32
C TRP A 169 -7.80 -9.57 18.59
N ARG A 170 -7.10 -8.44 18.47
CA ARG A 170 -5.75 -8.40 17.91
C ARG A 170 -4.77 -9.21 18.75
N LYS A 171 -4.78 -9.09 20.09
CA LYS A 171 -3.91 -9.87 20.99
C LYS A 171 -4.24 -11.37 20.92
N GLU A 172 -5.52 -11.72 20.77
CA GLU A 172 -5.96 -13.10 20.55
C GLU A 172 -5.44 -13.63 19.21
N ALA A 173 -5.63 -12.90 18.11
CA ALA A 173 -5.14 -13.29 16.79
C ALA A 173 -3.60 -13.33 16.68
N ASP A 174 -2.88 -12.38 17.28
CA ASP A 174 -1.41 -12.39 17.38
C ASP A 174 -0.94 -13.61 18.22
N SER A 175 -1.68 -14.00 19.28
CA SER A 175 -1.38 -15.19 20.11
C SER A 175 -1.72 -16.53 19.42
N GLU A 176 -2.84 -16.61 18.68
CA GLU A 176 -3.18 -17.79 17.87
C GLU A 176 -2.15 -18.01 16.76
N LYS A 177 -1.73 -16.92 16.10
CA LYS A 177 -0.63 -16.94 15.12
C LYS A 177 0.69 -17.39 15.74
N GLU A 178 1.03 -16.92 16.95
CA GLU A 178 2.27 -17.32 17.63
C GLU A 178 2.23 -18.80 18.05
N LYS A 179 1.08 -19.31 18.53
CA LYS A 179 0.87 -20.74 18.79
C LYS A 179 0.99 -21.58 17.52
N ALA A 180 0.31 -21.22 16.44
CA ALA A 180 0.37 -21.94 15.16
C ALA A 180 1.79 -21.94 14.57
N LEU A 181 2.54 -20.83 14.74
CA LEU A 181 3.95 -20.77 14.35
C LEU A 181 4.82 -21.72 15.20
N GLU A 182 4.57 -21.80 16.51
CA GLU A 182 5.32 -22.68 17.42
C GLU A 182 4.96 -24.17 17.23
N GLU A 183 3.68 -24.48 16.99
CA GLU A 183 3.22 -25.81 16.59
C GLU A 183 3.89 -26.25 15.29
N GLN A 184 3.96 -25.39 14.27
CA GLN A 184 4.63 -25.72 13.02
C GLN A 184 6.16 -25.82 13.18
N LYS A 185 6.81 -25.04 14.06
CA LYS A 185 8.21 -25.27 14.46
C LYS A 185 8.38 -26.64 15.10
N GLN A 186 7.50 -27.05 16.00
CA GLN A 186 7.56 -28.36 16.64
C GLN A 186 7.33 -29.50 15.65
N ILE A 187 6.44 -29.34 14.67
CA ILE A 187 6.25 -30.28 13.57
C ILE A 187 7.54 -30.39 12.73
N HIS A 188 8.06 -29.27 12.22
CA HIS A 188 9.32 -29.28 11.45
C HIS A 188 10.51 -29.82 12.27
N THR A 189 10.56 -29.59 13.59
CA THR A 189 11.63 -30.13 14.44
C THR A 189 11.51 -31.65 14.57
N LYS A 190 10.29 -32.18 14.75
CA LYS A 190 10.03 -33.62 14.73
C LYS A 190 10.36 -34.23 13.36
N GLU A 191 9.93 -33.62 12.26
CA GLU A 191 10.29 -34.08 10.91
C GLU A 191 11.81 -34.10 10.70
N ILE A 192 12.54 -33.10 11.19
CA ILE A 192 14.01 -33.05 11.13
C ILE A 192 14.64 -34.14 12.00
N ASP A 193 14.12 -34.43 13.18
CA ASP A 193 14.64 -35.47 14.07
C ASP A 193 14.26 -36.89 13.60
N GLU A 194 13.06 -37.09 13.05
CA GLU A 194 12.64 -38.31 12.36
C GLU A 194 13.50 -38.57 11.11
N LEU A 195 13.83 -37.53 10.33
CA LEU A 195 14.79 -37.64 9.22
C LEU A 195 16.22 -37.96 9.71
N ARG A 196 16.68 -37.36 10.82
CA ARG A 196 17.98 -37.67 11.42
C ARG A 196 18.05 -39.12 11.91
N ASP A 197 17.00 -39.61 12.55
CA ASP A 197 16.95 -40.99 13.04
C ASP A 197 16.72 -42.00 11.92
N PHE A 198 16.01 -41.64 10.84
CA PHE A 198 15.98 -42.41 9.59
C PHE A 198 17.38 -42.50 8.96
N PHE A 199 18.10 -41.38 8.81
CA PHE A 199 19.47 -41.41 8.30
C PHE A 199 20.44 -42.17 9.23
N ARG A 200 20.24 -42.14 10.56
CA ARG A 200 20.98 -42.97 11.51
C ARG A 200 20.66 -44.45 11.37
N SER A 201 19.39 -44.83 11.17
CA SER A 201 19.02 -46.22 10.87
C SER A 201 19.71 -46.65 9.58
N GLN A 202 19.46 -45.96 8.47
CA GLN A 202 20.03 -46.28 7.16
C GLN A 202 21.56 -46.36 7.19
N ASN A 203 22.25 -45.48 7.93
CA ASN A 203 23.70 -45.55 8.09
C ASN A 203 24.16 -46.71 8.99
N ASN A 204 23.42 -47.07 10.04
CA ASN A 204 23.68 -48.27 10.84
C ASN A 204 23.40 -49.56 10.06
N ASP A 205 22.33 -49.59 9.26
CA ASP A 205 21.95 -50.71 8.41
C ASP A 205 22.99 -50.92 7.29
N TRP A 206 23.49 -49.82 6.70
CA TRP A 206 24.63 -49.83 5.79
C TRP A 206 25.93 -50.28 6.46
N LEU A 207 26.27 -49.77 7.67
CA LEU A 207 27.42 -50.24 8.45
C LEU A 207 27.32 -51.73 8.79
N ASN A 208 26.13 -52.23 9.13
CA ASN A 208 25.87 -53.63 9.42
C ASN A 208 26.01 -54.50 8.16
N GLU A 209 25.59 -54.05 6.97
CA GLU A 209 25.82 -54.81 5.74
C GLU A 209 27.29 -54.73 5.30
N CYS A 210 27.98 -53.61 5.48
CA CYS A 210 29.43 -53.53 5.31
C CYS A 210 30.17 -54.49 6.24
N ALA A 211 29.77 -54.60 7.52
CA ALA A 211 30.33 -55.59 8.45
C ALA A 211 30.05 -57.03 7.99
N LYS A 212 28.81 -57.34 7.56
CA LYS A 212 28.49 -58.66 6.95
C LYS A 212 29.31 -58.95 5.70
N ILE A 213 29.60 -57.96 4.87
CA ILE A 213 30.42 -58.10 3.65
C ILE A 213 31.89 -58.31 4.01
N GLU A 214 32.42 -57.54 4.96
CA GLU A 214 33.77 -57.77 5.50
C GLU A 214 33.90 -59.17 6.09
N ASP A 215 32.94 -59.64 6.88
CA ASP A 215 33.01 -60.93 7.56
C ASP A 215 32.83 -62.11 6.59
N LYS A 216 32.02 -61.94 5.52
CA LYS A 216 32.01 -62.86 4.36
C LYS A 216 33.39 -62.95 3.71
N TYR A 217 34.03 -61.81 3.41
CA TYR A 217 35.36 -61.80 2.78
C TYR A 217 36.48 -62.29 3.72
N LYS A 218 36.38 -62.06 5.04
CA LYS A 218 37.29 -62.66 6.04
C LYS A 218 37.16 -64.18 6.02
N ALA A 219 35.93 -64.71 6.04
CA ALA A 219 35.68 -66.15 5.97
C ALA A 219 36.14 -66.78 4.64
N GLU A 220 35.96 -66.10 3.50
CA GLU A 220 36.52 -66.54 2.21
C GLU A 220 38.05 -66.53 2.21
N LEU A 221 38.69 -65.50 2.77
CA LEU A 221 40.16 -65.43 2.90
C LEU A 221 40.72 -66.48 3.87
N GLU A 222 40.02 -66.80 4.96
CA GLU A 222 40.38 -67.89 5.86
C GLU A 222 40.18 -69.26 5.21
N GLY A 223 39.11 -69.45 4.44
CA GLY A 223 38.89 -70.66 3.64
C GLY A 223 39.97 -70.87 2.57
N LEU A 224 40.36 -69.82 1.86
CA LEU A 224 41.45 -69.86 0.87
C LEU A 224 42.82 -70.10 1.52
N ARG A 225 43.06 -69.53 2.71
CA ARG A 225 44.27 -69.85 3.51
C ARG A 225 44.30 -71.32 3.92
N ALA A 226 43.19 -71.84 4.46
CA ALA A 226 43.09 -73.26 4.84
C ALA A 226 43.30 -74.19 3.63
N GLN A 227 42.73 -73.86 2.47
CA GLN A 227 42.98 -74.60 1.22
C GLN A 227 44.45 -74.54 0.79
N SER A 228 45.08 -73.36 0.88
CA SER A 228 46.51 -73.20 0.58
C SER A 228 47.40 -73.97 1.54
N GLU A 229 47.04 -74.05 2.83
CA GLU A 229 47.75 -74.87 3.83
C GLU A 229 47.58 -76.37 3.57
N THR A 230 46.37 -76.84 3.22
CA THR A 230 46.17 -78.24 2.83
C THR A 230 46.97 -78.61 1.59
N LEU A 231 46.92 -77.79 0.53
CA LEU A 231 47.68 -78.01 -0.71
C LEU A 231 49.20 -77.98 -0.47
N ASN A 232 49.67 -77.11 0.42
CA ASN A 232 51.09 -77.10 0.81
C ASN A 232 51.47 -78.35 1.62
N SER A 233 50.57 -78.86 2.48
CA SER A 233 50.79 -80.11 3.21
C SER A 233 50.80 -81.35 2.28
N GLU A 234 49.98 -81.34 1.24
CA GLU A 234 49.93 -82.40 0.22
C GLU A 234 51.16 -82.35 -0.68
N LYS A 235 51.56 -81.15 -1.12
CA LYS A 235 52.84 -80.92 -1.81
C LYS A 235 54.03 -81.41 -0.96
N GLN A 236 54.04 -81.13 0.35
CA GLN A 236 55.09 -81.60 1.24
C GLN A 236 55.13 -83.12 1.32
N LYS A 237 53.99 -83.78 1.64
CA LYS A 237 53.88 -85.26 1.65
C LYS A 237 54.33 -85.88 0.33
N LEU A 238 53.89 -85.30 -0.80
CA LEU A 238 54.27 -85.77 -2.13
C LEU A 238 55.78 -85.64 -2.38
N THR A 239 56.41 -84.56 -1.89
CA THR A 239 57.87 -84.36 -1.94
C THR A 239 58.59 -85.42 -1.11
N GLU A 240 58.18 -85.62 0.14
CA GLU A 240 58.72 -86.65 1.05
C GLU A 240 58.58 -88.06 0.46
N ASP A 241 57.45 -88.34 -0.21
CA ASP A 241 57.18 -89.64 -0.84
C ASP A 241 57.99 -89.85 -2.13
N TYR A 242 58.26 -88.79 -2.91
CA TYR A 242 59.22 -88.83 -4.02
C TYR A 242 60.67 -89.00 -3.53
N GLU A 243 61.09 -88.28 -2.49
CA GLU A 243 62.41 -88.45 -1.87
C GLU A 243 62.58 -89.88 -1.33
N SER A 244 61.55 -90.45 -0.69
CA SER A 244 61.53 -91.83 -0.23
C SER A 244 61.71 -92.83 -1.37
N LYS A 245 61.00 -92.63 -2.50
CA LYS A 245 61.13 -93.47 -3.71
C LYS A 245 62.52 -93.34 -4.35
N LEU A 246 63.06 -92.12 -4.41
CA LEU A 246 64.38 -91.83 -4.98
C LEU A 246 65.52 -92.38 -4.11
N ALA A 247 65.38 -92.33 -2.78
CA ALA A 247 66.31 -92.99 -1.85
C ALA A 247 66.27 -94.52 -1.97
N LYS A 248 65.08 -95.13 -2.09
CA LYS A 248 64.91 -96.57 -2.35
C LYS A 248 65.56 -96.99 -3.68
N ALA A 249 65.40 -96.19 -4.74
CA ALA A 249 66.03 -96.44 -6.04
C ALA A 249 67.57 -96.34 -5.96
N LYS A 250 68.12 -95.32 -5.29
CA LYS A 250 69.57 -95.21 -5.04
C LYS A 250 70.11 -96.43 -4.29
N ALA A 251 69.48 -96.82 -3.19
CA ALA A 251 69.89 -97.99 -2.41
C ALA A 251 69.79 -99.32 -3.18
N PHE A 252 68.86 -99.43 -4.14
CA PHE A 252 68.79 -100.57 -5.06
C PHE A 252 70.00 -100.61 -6.00
N TYR A 253 70.30 -99.51 -6.71
CA TYR A 253 71.42 -99.44 -7.64
C TYR A 253 72.79 -99.54 -6.95
N GLU A 254 72.95 -98.95 -5.76
CA GLU A 254 74.15 -99.14 -4.93
C GLU A 254 74.36 -100.62 -4.60
N LYS A 255 73.29 -101.34 -4.23
CA LYS A 255 73.36 -102.77 -3.92
C LYS A 255 73.60 -103.64 -5.15
N GLU A 256 73.08 -103.26 -6.31
CA GLU A 256 73.37 -103.93 -7.59
C GLU A 256 74.83 -103.73 -8.01
N LEU A 257 75.36 -102.51 -7.89
CA LEU A 257 76.79 -102.22 -8.09
C LEU A 257 77.69 -102.97 -7.11
N GLU A 258 77.27 -103.10 -5.85
CA GLU A 258 78.01 -103.85 -4.83
C GLU A 258 78.02 -105.36 -5.14
N VAL A 259 76.92 -105.93 -5.63
CA VAL A 259 76.89 -107.33 -6.11
C VAL A 259 77.79 -107.51 -7.34
N LEU A 260 77.79 -106.56 -8.29
CA LEU A 260 78.66 -106.60 -9.47
C LEU A 260 80.16 -106.48 -9.11
N ARG A 261 80.52 -105.67 -8.10
CA ARG A 261 81.88 -105.61 -7.54
C ARG A 261 82.28 -106.96 -6.94
N ASN A 262 81.49 -107.49 -6.00
CA ASN A 262 81.78 -108.77 -5.35
C ASN A 262 81.87 -109.93 -6.36
N ALA A 263 81.05 -109.95 -7.41
CA ALA A 263 81.12 -110.94 -8.48
C ALA A 263 82.41 -110.80 -9.33
N LYS A 264 82.84 -109.56 -9.61
CA LYS A 264 84.11 -109.29 -10.31
C LYS A 264 85.31 -109.73 -9.46
N ASP A 265 85.33 -109.36 -8.17
CA ASP A 265 86.46 -109.62 -7.29
C ASP A 265 86.57 -111.12 -6.96
N SER A 266 85.44 -111.82 -6.78
CA SER A 266 85.40 -113.29 -6.70
C SER A 266 85.95 -113.96 -7.96
N SER A 267 85.72 -113.41 -9.15
CA SER A 267 86.26 -113.93 -10.43
C SER A 267 87.78 -113.73 -10.53
N VAL A 268 88.29 -112.60 -10.03
CA VAL A 268 89.74 -112.34 -9.94
C VAL A 268 90.41 -113.28 -8.92
N GLU A 269 89.81 -113.47 -7.75
CA GLU A 269 90.27 -114.40 -6.70
C GLU A 269 90.37 -115.85 -7.25
N ASP A 270 89.35 -116.29 -7.99
CA ASP A 270 89.31 -117.60 -8.65
C ASP A 270 90.45 -117.80 -9.67
N VAL A 271 90.71 -116.79 -10.50
CA VAL A 271 91.81 -116.80 -11.48
C VAL A 271 93.18 -116.79 -10.80
N VAL A 272 93.36 -115.96 -9.77
CA VAL A 272 94.59 -115.91 -8.97
C VAL A 272 94.87 -117.24 -8.28
N ASN A 273 93.84 -117.92 -7.75
CA ASN A 273 94.02 -119.20 -7.07
C ASN A 273 94.31 -120.35 -8.05
N ARG A 274 93.79 -120.32 -9.29
CA ARG A 274 94.23 -121.25 -10.35
C ARG A 274 95.71 -121.07 -10.69
N TYR A 275 96.18 -119.83 -10.88
CA TYR A 275 97.60 -119.57 -11.15
C TYR A 275 98.52 -119.96 -9.98
N LYS A 276 98.09 -119.81 -8.72
CA LYS A 276 98.85 -120.32 -7.55
C LYS A 276 99.01 -121.84 -7.61
N GLN A 277 97.92 -122.59 -7.85
CA GLN A 277 97.96 -124.06 -7.94
C GLN A 277 98.84 -124.55 -9.10
N GLU A 278 98.80 -123.86 -10.24
CA GLU A 278 99.65 -124.17 -11.40
C GLU A 278 101.13 -123.87 -11.13
N GLN A 279 101.44 -122.78 -10.41
CA GLN A 279 102.80 -122.48 -9.96
C GLN A 279 103.33 -123.51 -8.95
N GLU A 280 102.50 -124.03 -8.04
CA GLU A 280 102.90 -125.11 -7.13
C GLU A 280 103.13 -126.44 -7.86
N LYS A 281 102.32 -126.78 -8.86
CA LYS A 281 102.58 -127.93 -9.75
C LYS A 281 103.95 -127.79 -10.42
N LEU A 282 104.21 -126.68 -11.11
CA LEU A 282 105.50 -126.44 -11.78
C LEU A 282 106.68 -126.53 -10.80
N LYS A 283 106.56 -125.97 -9.59
CA LYS A 283 107.59 -126.10 -8.54
C LYS A 283 107.84 -127.56 -8.17
N LYS A 284 106.78 -128.36 -8.01
CA LYS A 284 106.86 -129.79 -7.62
C LYS A 284 107.47 -130.65 -8.73
N ASP A 285 107.12 -130.39 -9.98
CA ASP A 285 107.64 -131.08 -11.16
C ASP A 285 109.11 -130.70 -11.43
N PHE A 286 109.49 -129.44 -11.21
CA PHE A 286 110.89 -129.02 -11.30
C PHE A 286 111.76 -129.67 -10.20
N LEU A 287 111.21 -129.85 -9.00
CA LEU A 287 111.89 -130.53 -7.88
C LEU A 287 112.05 -132.04 -8.09
N SER A 288 111.15 -132.69 -8.83
CA SER A 288 111.32 -134.09 -9.23
C SER A 288 112.39 -134.22 -10.31
N GLN A 289 112.36 -133.39 -11.36
CA GLN A 289 113.39 -133.35 -12.41
C GLN A 289 114.79 -133.08 -11.84
N GLN A 290 114.93 -132.13 -10.90
CA GLN A 290 116.20 -131.84 -10.24
C GLN A 290 116.74 -133.04 -9.41
N LYS A 291 115.84 -133.89 -8.90
CA LYS A 291 116.20 -135.09 -8.13
C LYS A 291 116.62 -136.25 -9.03
N GLU A 292 115.91 -136.44 -10.15
CA GLU A 292 116.24 -137.42 -11.19
C GLU A 292 117.64 -137.16 -11.78
N LEU A 293 117.91 -135.92 -12.17
CA LEU A 293 119.21 -135.51 -12.76
C LEU A 293 120.39 -135.72 -11.80
N LYS A 294 120.21 -135.51 -10.48
CA LYS A 294 121.25 -135.81 -9.48
C LYS A 294 121.56 -137.31 -9.41
N LEU A 295 120.53 -138.15 -9.39
CA LEU A 295 120.65 -139.62 -9.42
C LEU A 295 121.27 -140.16 -10.71
N GLN A 296 121.22 -139.38 -11.80
CA GLN A 296 121.83 -139.73 -13.09
C GLN A 296 123.32 -139.36 -13.14
N ILE A 297 123.68 -138.19 -12.60
CA ILE A 297 125.09 -137.76 -12.44
C ILE A 297 125.86 -138.70 -11.51
N GLU A 298 125.25 -139.11 -10.40
CA GLU A 298 125.88 -139.97 -9.38
C GLU A 298 126.21 -141.40 -9.88
N ARG A 299 125.53 -141.88 -10.93
CA ARG A 299 125.89 -143.14 -11.63
C ARG A 299 127.07 -142.94 -12.57
N LEU A 300 127.01 -141.93 -13.43
CA LEU A 300 128.02 -141.65 -14.47
C LEU A 300 129.41 -141.37 -13.88
N VAL A 301 129.49 -140.79 -12.67
CA VAL A 301 130.76 -140.56 -11.96
C VAL A 301 131.40 -141.86 -11.48
N ASN A 302 130.60 -142.88 -11.12
CA ASN A 302 131.13 -144.18 -10.66
C ASN A 302 131.55 -145.09 -11.82
N GLU A 303 130.83 -145.07 -12.94
CA GLU A 303 131.15 -145.90 -14.12
C GLU A 303 132.45 -145.46 -14.82
N LEU A 304 132.81 -144.17 -14.78
CA LEU A 304 134.09 -143.68 -15.30
C LEU A 304 135.32 -144.20 -14.52
N SER A 305 135.18 -144.62 -13.26
CA SER A 305 136.32 -144.85 -12.36
C SER A 305 136.97 -146.25 -12.49
N VAL A 306 136.46 -147.14 -13.36
CA VAL A 306 136.88 -148.55 -13.43
C VAL A 306 137.26 -149.03 -14.84
N SER A 307 136.89 -148.28 -15.89
CA SER A 307 137.03 -148.75 -17.28
C SER A 307 138.34 -148.37 -17.99
N GLU A 308 139.23 -147.61 -17.37
CA GLU A 308 140.44 -147.07 -18.05
C GLU A 308 141.61 -148.06 -18.19
N GLU A 309 141.56 -149.25 -17.56
CA GLU A 309 142.74 -150.12 -17.41
C GLU A 309 142.76 -151.40 -18.27
N ASN A 310 141.79 -151.64 -19.16
CA ASN A 310 141.76 -152.87 -19.99
C ASN A 310 141.38 -152.68 -21.47
N THR A 311 142.41 -152.65 -22.33
CA THR A 311 142.39 -152.81 -23.81
C THR A 311 141.74 -151.66 -24.61
N ASP A 312 142.37 -151.03 -25.61
CA ASP A 312 143.73 -151.07 -26.16
C ASP A 312 144.27 -152.38 -26.76
N LYS A 313 143.37 -153.30 -27.15
CA LYS A 313 143.70 -154.46 -28.01
C LYS A 313 142.73 -154.70 -29.18
N LEU A 314 141.68 -153.88 -29.32
CA LEU A 314 140.81 -153.83 -30.51
C LEU A 314 140.94 -152.52 -31.30
N ARG A 315 142.09 -151.84 -31.15
CA ARG A 315 142.57 -150.89 -32.17
C ARG A 315 143.19 -151.69 -33.33
N LYS A 316 142.87 -151.29 -34.58
CA LYS A 316 143.55 -151.66 -35.85
C LYS A 316 143.11 -152.93 -36.62
N GLU A 317 141.94 -153.52 -36.37
CA GLU A 317 141.40 -154.60 -37.24
C GLU A 317 139.94 -154.35 -37.71
N LEU A 318 139.70 -153.24 -38.44
CA LEU A 318 138.82 -153.17 -39.63
C LEU A 318 138.65 -151.73 -40.12
N ASP A 319 139.57 -151.29 -40.98
CA ASP A 319 139.44 -150.07 -41.81
C ASP A 319 139.65 -150.47 -43.29
N SER A 320 139.24 -151.70 -43.65
CA SER A 320 139.72 -152.41 -44.85
C SER A 320 138.73 -153.41 -45.49
N LEU A 321 137.46 -153.42 -45.10
CA LEU A 321 136.34 -154.03 -45.84
C LEU A 321 135.16 -153.06 -45.78
N ARG A 322 134.89 -152.19 -46.77
CA ARG A 322 134.82 -152.31 -48.24
C ARG A 322 133.61 -153.11 -48.75
N ASP A 323 132.58 -152.34 -49.11
CA ASP A 323 131.68 -152.55 -50.24
C ASP A 323 131.11 -153.95 -50.50
N SER A 324 130.02 -154.29 -49.80
CA SER A 324 129.04 -155.26 -50.30
C SER A 324 127.65 -155.03 -49.70
N MET A 325 126.67 -154.73 -50.57
CA MET A 325 125.21 -155.05 -50.48
C MET A 325 124.44 -154.58 -49.21
N LYS A 326 123.32 -153.86 -49.33
CA LYS A 326 121.95 -154.36 -49.66
C LYS A 326 121.49 -155.51 -48.72
N ASP A 327 120.28 -155.49 -48.14
CA ASP A 327 119.05 -154.82 -48.61
C ASP A 327 117.99 -154.58 -47.50
N LYS A 328 117.04 -153.66 -47.78
CA LYS A 328 115.59 -153.68 -47.43
C LYS A 328 114.98 -153.28 -46.04
N ASP A 329 114.01 -152.36 -46.17
CA ASP A 329 112.59 -152.39 -45.72
C ASP A 329 112.11 -152.07 -44.26
N ALA A 330 111.55 -150.86 -44.10
CA ALA A 330 110.08 -150.59 -44.01
C ALA A 330 109.34 -150.21 -42.67
N THR A 331 108.37 -149.29 -42.88
CA THR A 331 107.05 -149.07 -42.23
C THR A 331 106.81 -148.22 -40.95
N SER A 332 105.66 -147.51 -41.02
CA SER A 332 104.84 -146.81 -40.02
C SER A 332 105.36 -145.49 -39.40
N SER A 333 104.66 -144.34 -39.45
CA SER A 333 103.22 -143.95 -39.39
C SER A 333 102.81 -143.50 -37.96
N GLY A 334 102.01 -142.44 -37.76
CA GLY A 334 101.43 -141.52 -38.75
C GLY A 334 100.04 -140.97 -38.39
N LEU A 335 99.88 -140.28 -37.25
CA LEU A 335 98.63 -139.60 -36.86
C LEU A 335 98.85 -138.60 -35.71
N PHE A 336 98.97 -137.28 -35.99
CA PHE A 336 98.77 -136.24 -34.95
C PHE A 336 98.47 -134.80 -35.44
N GLN A 337 98.81 -134.41 -36.68
CA GLN A 337 98.70 -133.02 -37.14
C GLN A 337 97.50 -132.76 -38.09
N GLN A 338 96.30 -133.21 -37.70
CA GLN A 338 95.03 -132.84 -38.35
C GLN A 338 94.06 -132.10 -37.41
N LEU A 339 94.59 -131.41 -36.39
CA LEU A 339 93.79 -130.86 -35.28
C LEU A 339 93.97 -129.35 -35.04
N GLN A 340 94.18 -128.55 -36.10
CA GLN A 340 94.40 -127.10 -35.95
C GLN A 340 93.66 -126.19 -36.94
N GLN A 341 93.01 -126.71 -37.99
CA GLN A 341 92.45 -125.88 -39.08
C GLN A 341 90.93 -125.57 -38.97
N VAL A 342 90.24 -126.07 -37.96
CA VAL A 342 88.78 -125.86 -37.77
C VAL A 342 88.45 -124.63 -36.89
N ARG A 343 89.46 -123.91 -36.37
CA ARG A 343 89.26 -122.86 -35.36
C ARG A 343 89.05 -121.42 -35.88
N VAL A 344 89.27 -121.15 -37.17
CA VAL A 344 89.23 -119.78 -37.72
C VAL A 344 87.86 -119.44 -38.32
N GLU A 345 87.23 -120.37 -39.04
CA GLU A 345 85.97 -120.16 -39.78
C GLU A 345 84.75 -119.88 -38.87
N ALA A 346 84.86 -120.16 -37.57
CA ALA A 346 83.83 -119.83 -36.57
C ALA A 346 83.79 -118.34 -36.17
N ALA A 347 84.84 -117.55 -36.48
CA ALA A 347 84.93 -116.16 -36.03
C ALA A 347 84.08 -115.19 -36.88
N ASP A 348 84.18 -115.24 -38.21
CA ASP A 348 83.56 -114.25 -39.10
C ASP A 348 82.02 -114.33 -39.13
N ALA A 349 81.46 -115.52 -38.90
CA ALA A 349 80.01 -115.70 -38.75
C ALA A 349 79.44 -114.91 -37.55
N SER A 350 80.22 -114.75 -36.47
CA SER A 350 79.82 -113.99 -35.28
C SER A 350 79.90 -112.47 -35.49
N LYS A 351 80.64 -112.00 -36.51
CA LYS A 351 80.85 -110.57 -36.78
C LYS A 351 79.62 -109.95 -37.48
N ARG A 352 79.16 -110.58 -38.56
CA ARG A 352 77.96 -110.18 -39.32
C ARG A 352 76.68 -110.20 -38.49
N LEU A 353 76.60 -111.05 -37.47
CA LEU A 353 75.47 -111.10 -36.55
C LEU A 353 75.39 -109.86 -35.63
N LYS A 354 76.54 -109.25 -35.26
CA LYS A 354 76.56 -108.01 -34.47
C LYS A 354 76.20 -106.77 -35.31
N GLU A 355 76.65 -106.71 -36.56
CA GLU A 355 76.43 -105.58 -37.46
C GLU A 355 74.92 -105.37 -37.73
N LEU A 356 74.19 -106.45 -38.06
CA LEU A 356 72.72 -106.42 -38.18
C LEU A 356 72.00 -106.12 -36.86
N GLN A 357 72.60 -106.47 -35.72
CA GLN A 357 72.03 -106.20 -34.40
C GLN A 357 72.13 -104.70 -34.04
N SER A 358 73.19 -104.00 -34.46
CA SER A 358 73.29 -102.53 -34.32
C SER A 358 72.29 -101.76 -35.19
N GLU A 359 72.05 -102.18 -36.43
CA GLU A 359 71.09 -101.50 -37.31
C GLU A 359 69.63 -101.60 -36.81
N LEU A 360 69.29 -102.71 -36.14
CA LEU A 360 67.98 -102.92 -35.51
C LEU A 360 67.78 -102.04 -34.26
N VAL A 361 68.85 -101.65 -33.56
CA VAL A 361 68.78 -100.68 -32.44
C VAL A 361 68.61 -99.27 -32.96
N ALA A 362 69.45 -98.84 -33.92
CA ALA A 362 69.41 -97.49 -34.49
C ALA A 362 68.11 -97.17 -35.26
N THR A 363 67.37 -98.19 -35.71
CA THR A 363 66.03 -98.02 -36.29
C THR A 363 64.94 -97.92 -35.22
N LYS A 364 65.05 -98.66 -34.10
CA LYS A 364 64.17 -98.49 -32.94
C LYS A 364 64.30 -97.11 -32.29
N GLU A 365 65.53 -96.60 -32.11
CA GLU A 365 65.75 -95.27 -31.53
C GLU A 365 65.13 -94.16 -32.39
N ARG A 366 65.28 -94.21 -33.71
CA ARG A 366 64.60 -93.25 -34.60
C ARG A 366 63.07 -93.27 -34.46
N CYS A 367 62.45 -94.44 -34.36
CA CYS A 367 61.01 -94.54 -34.10
C CYS A 367 60.64 -94.01 -32.71
N SER A 368 61.48 -94.20 -31.69
CA SER A 368 61.29 -93.66 -30.35
C SER A 368 61.36 -92.13 -30.33
N GLN A 369 62.38 -91.52 -30.96
CA GLN A 369 62.46 -90.07 -31.11
C GLN A 369 61.27 -89.51 -31.90
N GLN A 370 60.82 -90.17 -32.97
CA GLN A 370 59.64 -89.71 -33.73
C GLN A 370 58.34 -89.79 -32.91
N ALA A 371 58.20 -90.78 -32.02
CA ALA A 371 57.08 -90.87 -31.09
C ALA A 371 57.13 -89.75 -30.02
N GLU A 372 58.31 -89.48 -29.44
CA GLU A 372 58.48 -88.35 -28.51
C GLU A 372 58.17 -87.00 -29.17
N ASP A 373 58.63 -86.79 -30.40
CA ASP A 373 58.46 -85.52 -31.11
C ASP A 373 57.00 -85.30 -31.55
N LEU A 374 56.26 -86.37 -31.82
CA LEU A 374 54.79 -86.33 -31.97
C LEU A 374 54.10 -86.01 -30.64
N ASN A 375 54.54 -86.61 -29.54
CA ASN A 375 53.96 -86.37 -28.21
C ASN A 375 54.19 -84.92 -27.75
N ARG A 376 55.39 -84.37 -27.97
CA ARG A 376 55.72 -82.95 -27.72
C ARG A 376 54.83 -82.01 -28.55
N LYS A 377 54.57 -82.33 -29.82
CA LYS A 377 53.64 -81.57 -30.67
C LYS A 377 52.20 -81.68 -30.20
N SER A 378 51.76 -82.85 -29.73
CA SER A 378 50.43 -83.04 -29.13
C SER A 378 50.23 -82.19 -27.88
N VAL A 379 51.20 -82.18 -26.95
CA VAL A 379 51.18 -81.32 -25.76
C VAL A 379 51.11 -79.83 -26.14
N HIS A 380 51.85 -79.40 -27.16
CA HIS A 380 51.84 -78.01 -27.59
C HIS A 380 50.53 -77.61 -28.31
N ILE A 381 49.88 -78.55 -29.03
CA ILE A 381 48.53 -78.35 -29.56
C ILE A 381 47.53 -78.19 -28.40
N GLY A 382 47.56 -79.05 -27.38
CA GLY A 382 46.68 -78.94 -26.21
C GLY A 382 46.88 -77.63 -25.42
N GLN A 383 48.12 -77.12 -25.34
CA GLN A 383 48.40 -75.79 -24.80
C GLN A 383 47.77 -74.68 -25.64
N LEU A 384 47.90 -74.73 -26.97
CA LEU A 384 47.30 -73.76 -27.87
C LEU A 384 45.76 -73.79 -27.81
N GLU A 385 45.16 -74.97 -27.82
CA GLU A 385 43.71 -75.17 -27.63
C GLU A 385 43.23 -74.59 -26.30
N GLY A 386 43.96 -74.83 -25.20
CA GLY A 386 43.70 -74.19 -23.90
C GLY A 386 43.71 -72.66 -23.96
N THR A 387 44.67 -72.05 -24.66
CA THR A 387 44.69 -70.58 -24.84
C THR A 387 43.56 -70.07 -25.76
N VAL A 388 43.12 -70.87 -26.74
CA VAL A 388 41.97 -70.54 -27.60
C VAL A 388 40.66 -70.61 -26.80
N VAL A 389 40.50 -71.61 -25.92
CA VAL A 389 39.36 -71.69 -25.00
C VAL A 389 39.34 -70.50 -24.04
N GLN A 390 40.46 -70.17 -23.38
CA GLN A 390 40.54 -68.99 -22.51
C GLN A 390 40.26 -67.67 -23.23
N LYS A 391 40.73 -67.50 -24.48
CA LYS A 391 40.45 -66.28 -25.24
C LYS A 391 39.01 -66.23 -25.74
N THR A 392 38.40 -67.35 -26.11
CA THR A 392 36.98 -67.37 -26.52
C THR A 392 36.02 -67.22 -25.34
N SER A 393 36.35 -67.69 -24.13
CA SER A 393 35.56 -67.35 -22.93
C SER A 393 35.66 -65.85 -22.61
N LYS A 394 36.86 -65.27 -22.63
CA LYS A 394 37.04 -63.83 -22.37
C LYS A 394 36.38 -62.94 -23.43
N ILE A 395 36.33 -63.38 -24.69
CA ILE A 395 35.55 -62.70 -25.74
C ILE A 395 34.05 -62.72 -25.40
N LYS A 396 33.48 -63.88 -25.02
CA LYS A 396 32.06 -63.96 -24.63
C LYS A 396 31.72 -63.09 -23.43
N GLU A 397 32.57 -63.06 -22.40
CA GLU A 397 32.39 -62.17 -21.25
C GLU A 397 32.30 -60.70 -21.68
N LEU A 398 33.20 -60.25 -22.57
CA LEU A 398 33.19 -58.89 -23.12
C LEU A 398 31.99 -58.63 -24.05
N GLU A 399 31.54 -59.61 -24.82
CA GLU A 399 30.33 -59.50 -25.65
C GLU A 399 29.05 -59.37 -24.81
N ASP A 400 28.96 -60.09 -23.69
CA ASP A 400 27.87 -59.99 -22.71
C ASP A 400 27.94 -58.66 -21.94
N GLU A 401 29.14 -58.18 -21.58
CA GLU A 401 29.36 -56.86 -20.98
C GLU A 401 28.91 -55.73 -21.92
N ILE A 402 29.30 -55.81 -23.20
CA ILE A 402 28.87 -54.88 -24.26
C ILE A 402 27.35 -54.94 -24.46
N ARG A 403 26.71 -56.10 -24.29
CA ARG A 403 25.24 -56.23 -24.34
C ARG A 403 24.59 -55.51 -23.17
N LYS A 404 25.00 -55.80 -21.93
CA LYS A 404 24.52 -55.09 -20.72
C LYS A 404 24.70 -53.58 -20.82
N LEU A 405 25.84 -53.11 -21.35
CA LEU A 405 26.11 -51.69 -21.56
C LEU A 405 25.19 -51.07 -22.63
N LYS A 406 24.90 -51.77 -23.73
CA LYS A 406 23.92 -51.33 -24.74
C LYS A 406 22.49 -51.28 -24.17
N ASP A 407 22.08 -52.30 -23.43
CA ASP A 407 20.75 -52.36 -22.82
C ASP A 407 20.58 -51.20 -21.82
N ARG A 408 21.61 -50.95 -20.99
CA ARG A 408 21.66 -49.80 -20.08
C ARG A 408 21.66 -48.45 -20.80
N LEU A 409 22.33 -48.34 -21.95
CA LEU A 409 22.28 -47.15 -22.82
C LEU A 409 20.86 -46.91 -23.35
N SER A 410 20.20 -47.95 -23.86
CA SER A 410 18.82 -47.84 -24.38
C SER A 410 17.81 -47.45 -23.29
N TRP A 411 18.02 -47.95 -22.06
CA TRP A 411 17.22 -47.54 -20.90
C TRP A 411 17.47 -46.07 -20.54
N LEU A 412 18.73 -45.62 -20.47
CA LEU A 412 19.08 -44.22 -20.22
C LEU A 412 18.58 -43.27 -21.32
N GLU A 413 18.56 -43.70 -22.58
CA GLU A 413 17.96 -42.94 -23.69
C GLU A 413 16.44 -42.86 -23.57
N SER A 414 15.76 -43.95 -23.17
CA SER A 414 14.32 -43.94 -22.92
C SER A 414 13.93 -43.07 -21.72
N GLU A 415 14.71 -43.12 -20.63
CA GLU A 415 14.49 -42.33 -19.43
C GLU A 415 14.77 -40.84 -19.68
N ARG A 416 15.86 -40.51 -20.39
CA ARG A 416 16.11 -39.14 -20.86
C ARG A 416 14.95 -38.62 -21.70
N LYS A 417 14.39 -39.45 -22.59
CA LYS A 417 13.25 -39.08 -23.45
C LYS A 417 11.95 -38.91 -22.65
N SER A 418 11.75 -39.72 -21.61
CA SER A 418 10.68 -39.56 -20.63
C SER A 418 10.78 -38.21 -19.91
N LEU A 419 11.97 -37.88 -19.38
CA LEU A 419 12.25 -36.64 -18.67
C LEU A 419 12.16 -35.40 -19.58
N GLU A 420 12.60 -35.49 -20.84
CA GLU A 420 12.47 -34.40 -21.83
C GLU A 420 10.98 -34.16 -22.16
N ASN A 421 10.19 -35.21 -22.41
CA ASN A 421 8.74 -35.11 -22.60
C ASN A 421 8.04 -34.54 -21.36
N GLN A 422 8.44 -34.94 -20.16
CA GLN A 422 7.87 -34.45 -18.89
C GLN A 422 8.19 -32.96 -18.68
N LYS A 423 9.40 -32.53 -19.06
CA LYS A 423 9.84 -31.13 -19.06
C LYS A 423 9.08 -30.30 -20.10
N GLU A 424 8.84 -30.80 -21.31
CA GLU A 424 7.99 -30.14 -22.30
C GLU A 424 6.54 -30.02 -21.81
N SER A 425 5.97 -31.10 -21.27
CA SER A 425 4.63 -31.09 -20.65
C SER A 425 4.50 -30.08 -19.51
N LEU A 426 5.51 -29.99 -18.64
CA LEU A 426 5.54 -29.00 -17.56
C LEU A 426 5.67 -27.57 -18.09
N SER A 427 6.48 -27.37 -19.14
CA SER A 427 6.63 -26.09 -19.84
C SER A 427 5.33 -25.63 -20.52
N GLU A 428 4.62 -26.52 -21.21
CA GLU A 428 3.30 -26.23 -21.79
C GLU A 428 2.25 -25.93 -20.71
N SER A 429 2.30 -26.63 -19.57
CA SER A 429 1.44 -26.35 -18.42
C SER A 429 1.72 -24.96 -17.83
N GLN A 430 2.99 -24.61 -17.61
CA GLN A 430 3.40 -23.29 -17.12
C GLN A 430 3.04 -22.18 -18.14
N GLN A 431 3.25 -22.42 -19.44
CA GLN A 431 2.98 -21.42 -20.48
C GLN A 431 1.48 -21.25 -20.75
N SER A 432 0.65 -22.27 -20.52
CA SER A 432 -0.82 -22.15 -20.56
C SER A 432 -1.38 -21.48 -19.30
N GLN A 433 -0.79 -21.74 -18.13
CA GLN A 433 -1.08 -20.97 -16.90
C GLN A 433 -0.73 -19.48 -17.07
N LEU A 434 0.47 -19.17 -17.57
CA LEU A 434 0.86 -17.79 -17.90
C LEU A 434 -0.14 -17.13 -18.86
N LYS A 435 -0.52 -17.79 -19.96
CA LYS A 435 -1.55 -17.28 -20.89
C LYS A 435 -2.94 -17.07 -20.25
N SER A 436 -3.28 -17.80 -19.18
CA SER A 436 -4.51 -17.57 -18.42
C SER A 436 -4.39 -16.37 -17.46
N LEU A 437 -3.23 -16.16 -16.85
CA LEU A 437 -2.93 -15.01 -15.99
C LEU A 437 -2.79 -13.72 -16.81
N GLU A 438 -2.15 -13.78 -17.98
CA GLU A 438 -2.10 -12.69 -18.97
C GLU A 438 -3.51 -12.26 -19.38
N ARG A 439 -4.39 -13.21 -19.72
CA ARG A 439 -5.82 -12.91 -20.01
C ARG A 439 -6.54 -12.33 -18.81
N SER A 440 -6.37 -12.89 -17.61
CA SER A 440 -7.00 -12.33 -16.41
C SER A 440 -6.51 -10.92 -16.07
N LEU A 441 -5.26 -10.58 -16.41
CA LEU A 441 -4.71 -9.23 -16.26
C LEU A 441 -5.22 -8.28 -17.36
N GLU A 442 -5.39 -8.76 -18.58
CA GLU A 442 -6.02 -8.01 -19.68
C GLU A 442 -7.51 -7.72 -19.36
N ASP A 443 -8.27 -8.72 -18.90
CA ASP A 443 -9.67 -8.58 -18.47
C ASP A 443 -9.79 -7.59 -17.30
N LEU A 444 -8.92 -7.68 -16.28
CA LEU A 444 -8.86 -6.70 -15.18
C LEU A 444 -8.42 -5.30 -15.63
N SER A 445 -7.58 -5.20 -16.67
CA SER A 445 -7.19 -3.93 -17.29
C SER A 445 -8.37 -3.29 -18.03
N ILE A 446 -9.14 -4.09 -18.77
CA ILE A 446 -10.37 -3.68 -19.44
C ILE A 446 -11.46 -3.30 -18.42
N GLU A 447 -11.64 -4.06 -17.34
CA GLU A 447 -12.57 -3.71 -16.26
C GLU A 447 -12.15 -2.40 -15.57
N LYS A 448 -10.86 -2.23 -15.25
CA LYS A 448 -10.31 -0.97 -14.73
C LYS A 448 -10.55 0.20 -15.69
N GLN A 449 -10.34 0.02 -16.99
CA GLN A 449 -10.51 1.09 -18.00
C GLN A 449 -11.99 1.43 -18.24
N THR A 450 -12.88 0.45 -18.23
CA THR A 450 -14.33 0.67 -18.32
C THR A 450 -14.90 1.27 -17.04
N MET A 451 -14.38 0.92 -15.86
CA MET A 451 -14.72 1.57 -14.59
C MET A 451 -14.20 3.02 -14.55
N MET A 452 -12.98 3.27 -15.02
CA MET A 452 -12.39 4.62 -15.09
C MET A 452 -13.22 5.53 -16.01
N THR A 453 -13.49 5.09 -17.24
CA THR A 453 -14.32 5.85 -18.20
C THR A 453 -15.79 5.99 -17.77
N ARG A 454 -16.29 5.08 -16.91
CA ARG A 454 -17.60 5.24 -16.25
C ARG A 454 -17.56 6.34 -15.19
N LEU A 455 -16.55 6.36 -14.32
CA LEU A 455 -16.35 7.39 -13.31
C LEU A 455 -16.11 8.78 -13.95
N GLU A 456 -15.36 8.85 -15.05
CA GLU A 456 -15.19 10.08 -15.83
C GLU A 456 -16.51 10.62 -16.38
N LYS A 457 -17.37 9.75 -16.94
CA LYS A 457 -18.72 10.11 -17.39
C LYS A 457 -19.63 10.54 -16.23
N GLU A 458 -19.48 9.94 -15.06
CA GLU A 458 -20.25 10.30 -13.86
C GLU A 458 -19.82 11.67 -13.31
N ILE A 459 -18.51 11.94 -13.26
CA ILE A 459 -17.92 13.26 -12.94
C ILE A 459 -18.37 14.31 -13.97
N GLN A 460 -18.36 13.98 -15.26
CA GLN A 460 -18.80 14.89 -16.31
C GLN A 460 -20.30 15.20 -16.19
N SER A 461 -21.15 14.19 -15.94
CA SER A 461 -22.58 14.39 -15.69
C SER A 461 -22.84 15.24 -14.45
N LEU A 462 -22.03 15.11 -13.39
CA LEU A 462 -22.13 15.94 -12.19
C LEU A 462 -21.71 17.40 -12.46
N LYS A 463 -20.65 17.63 -13.25
CA LYS A 463 -20.26 18.98 -13.72
C LYS A 463 -21.32 19.62 -14.59
N GLU A 464 -21.94 18.86 -15.49
CA GLU A 464 -23.02 19.36 -16.34
C GLU A 464 -24.25 19.72 -15.51
N LYS A 465 -24.60 18.91 -14.50
CA LYS A 465 -25.69 19.19 -13.54
C LYS A 465 -25.39 20.39 -12.64
N SER A 466 -24.15 20.61 -12.21
CA SER A 466 -23.79 21.81 -11.46
C SER A 466 -23.87 23.04 -12.36
N ALA A 467 -23.37 22.96 -13.60
CA ALA A 467 -23.42 24.07 -14.55
C ALA A 467 -24.83 24.40 -15.06
N THR A 468 -25.76 23.44 -15.15
CA THR A 468 -27.19 23.74 -15.35
C THR A 468 -27.79 24.38 -14.11
N ARG A 469 -27.44 23.92 -12.90
CA ARG A 469 -27.98 24.48 -11.66
C ARG A 469 -27.49 25.89 -11.37
N GLU A 470 -26.23 26.21 -11.69
CA GLU A 470 -25.70 27.57 -11.68
C GLU A 470 -26.44 28.46 -12.69
N ARG A 471 -26.66 27.96 -13.92
CA ARG A 471 -27.46 28.69 -14.93
C ARG A 471 -28.88 28.97 -14.44
N GLU A 472 -29.59 27.96 -13.94
CA GLU A 472 -30.93 28.09 -13.33
C GLU A 472 -30.94 29.15 -12.21
N LEU A 473 -29.96 29.17 -11.31
CA LEU A 473 -29.87 30.22 -10.28
C LEU A 473 -29.61 31.59 -10.89
N THR A 474 -28.65 31.73 -11.83
CA THR A 474 -28.38 33.04 -12.45
C THR A 474 -29.59 33.57 -13.22
N GLU A 475 -30.38 32.69 -13.86
CA GLU A 475 -31.60 33.03 -14.59
C GLU A 475 -32.75 33.43 -13.62
N GLN A 476 -32.89 32.74 -12.49
CA GLN A 476 -33.81 33.15 -11.42
C GLN A 476 -33.43 34.50 -10.80
N HIS A 477 -32.15 34.73 -10.48
CA HIS A 477 -31.66 35.99 -9.94
C HIS A 477 -31.81 37.16 -10.92
N THR A 478 -31.48 36.97 -12.20
CA THR A 478 -31.68 37.99 -13.24
C THR A 478 -33.16 38.27 -13.50
N SER A 479 -34.03 37.24 -13.46
CA SER A 479 -35.49 37.41 -13.55
C SER A 479 -36.04 38.23 -12.36
N GLN A 480 -35.61 37.95 -11.12
CA GLN A 480 -36.01 38.75 -9.95
C GLN A 480 -35.52 40.20 -10.04
N VAL A 481 -34.29 40.44 -10.50
CA VAL A 481 -33.76 41.80 -10.72
C VAL A 481 -34.54 42.52 -11.83
N GLN A 482 -34.92 41.84 -12.91
CA GLN A 482 -35.79 42.42 -13.94
C GLN A 482 -37.19 42.77 -13.40
N GLN A 483 -37.82 41.88 -12.61
CA GLN A 483 -39.13 42.14 -12.01
C GLN A 483 -39.10 43.35 -11.06
N LEU A 484 -38.07 43.45 -10.21
CA LEU A 484 -37.86 44.61 -9.32
C LEU A 484 -37.66 45.91 -10.11
N ASN A 485 -36.82 45.90 -11.14
CA ASN A 485 -36.60 47.07 -12.00
C ASN A 485 -37.87 47.46 -12.77
N GLN A 486 -38.68 46.50 -13.22
CA GLN A 486 -39.93 46.74 -13.94
C GLN A 486 -41.00 47.35 -13.01
N ALA A 487 -41.12 46.85 -11.78
CA ALA A 487 -41.99 47.43 -10.75
C ALA A 487 -41.55 48.86 -10.37
N HIS A 488 -40.24 49.10 -10.23
CA HIS A 488 -39.70 50.43 -9.95
C HIS A 488 -39.96 51.42 -11.10
N SER A 489 -39.80 50.98 -12.36
CA SER A 489 -40.13 51.77 -13.54
C SER A 489 -41.62 52.12 -13.63
N GLN A 490 -42.52 51.17 -13.33
CA GLN A 490 -43.97 51.42 -13.32
C GLN A 490 -44.38 52.40 -12.20
N SER A 491 -43.72 52.34 -11.04
CA SER A 491 -43.94 53.30 -9.95
C SER A 491 -43.47 54.71 -10.35
N LEU A 492 -42.27 54.83 -10.93
CA LEU A 492 -41.76 56.09 -11.48
C LEU A 492 -42.69 56.69 -12.55
N GLU A 493 -43.20 55.88 -13.47
CA GLU A 493 -44.10 56.35 -14.53
C GLU A 493 -45.47 56.79 -13.97
N MET A 494 -46.00 56.11 -12.94
CA MET A 494 -47.17 56.60 -12.20
C MET A 494 -46.91 57.92 -11.46
N THR A 495 -45.73 58.12 -10.87
CA THR A 495 -45.40 59.41 -10.21
C THR A 495 -45.26 60.55 -11.22
N LYS A 496 -44.68 60.31 -12.40
CA LYS A 496 -44.63 61.30 -13.49
C LYS A 496 -46.03 61.70 -13.97
N LYS A 497 -46.91 60.73 -14.25
CA LYS A 497 -48.29 61.02 -14.67
C LYS A 497 -49.03 61.90 -13.67
N LYS A 498 -48.93 61.59 -12.37
CA LYS A 498 -49.53 62.41 -11.30
C LYS A 498 -48.95 63.82 -11.21
N ALA A 499 -47.69 64.04 -11.61
CA ALA A 499 -47.08 65.37 -11.65
C ALA A 499 -47.54 66.18 -12.88
N ASP A 500 -47.58 65.56 -14.07
CA ASP A 500 -48.06 66.21 -15.30
C ASP A 500 -49.55 66.57 -15.22
N ASP A 501 -50.38 65.69 -14.63
CA ASP A 501 -51.80 65.95 -14.40
C ASP A 501 -52.03 67.13 -13.41
N GLN A 502 -51.12 67.38 -12.47
CA GLN A 502 -51.19 68.53 -11.55
C GLN A 502 -50.69 69.84 -12.20
N LEU A 503 -49.72 69.79 -13.10
CA LEU A 503 -49.15 70.98 -13.75
C LEU A 503 -50.10 71.62 -14.79
N THR A 504 -51.11 70.88 -15.27
CA THR A 504 -52.02 71.34 -16.32
C THR A 504 -53.24 72.13 -15.81
N GLN A 505 -53.48 72.20 -14.49
CA GLN A 505 -54.73 72.75 -13.91
C GLN A 505 -54.67 74.22 -13.44
N THR A 506 -53.63 75.00 -13.76
CA THR A 506 -53.56 76.44 -13.42
C THR A 506 -53.52 77.34 -14.66
N LYS A 507 -54.71 77.77 -15.12
CA LYS A 507 -54.88 78.82 -16.15
C LYS A 507 -55.96 79.83 -15.76
N GLU A 508 -55.61 80.84 -14.95
CA GLU A 508 -56.41 82.09 -14.84
C GLU A 508 -55.56 83.32 -14.46
N VAL A 509 -54.34 83.42 -15.02
CA VAL A 509 -53.43 84.57 -14.79
C VAL A 509 -53.66 85.70 -15.81
N GLN A 510 -54.50 85.51 -16.84
CA GLN A 510 -54.68 86.46 -17.95
C GLN A 510 -55.98 87.27 -17.94
N ARG A 511 -56.80 87.19 -16.87
CA ARG A 511 -58.10 87.88 -16.81
C ARG A 511 -58.11 89.18 -15.98
N LEU A 512 -57.28 89.30 -14.94
CA LEU A 512 -57.41 90.39 -13.95
C LEU A 512 -56.52 91.61 -14.19
N GLU A 513 -55.50 91.54 -15.05
CA GLU A 513 -54.65 92.70 -15.39
C GLU A 513 -55.35 93.76 -16.28
N LYS A 514 -56.57 93.50 -16.74
CA LYS A 514 -57.29 94.35 -17.71
C LYS A 514 -58.45 95.18 -17.14
N ILE A 515 -58.73 95.09 -15.84
CA ILE A 515 -59.89 95.77 -15.21
C ILE A 515 -59.47 96.95 -14.31
N VAL A 516 -58.22 96.98 -13.83
CA VAL A 516 -57.70 98.03 -12.91
C VAL A 516 -57.22 99.30 -13.65
N LYS A 517 -57.42 99.39 -14.98
CA LYS A 517 -56.79 100.43 -15.82
C LYS A 517 -57.71 101.56 -16.31
N ASP A 518 -59.03 101.37 -16.23
CA ASP A 518 -60.03 102.23 -16.89
C ASP A 518 -61.04 102.89 -15.92
N SER A 519 -60.63 103.20 -14.69
CA SER A 519 -61.47 103.94 -13.72
C SER A 519 -60.74 105.12 -13.07
N GLU A 520 -61.38 106.30 -13.17
CA GLU A 520 -61.11 107.55 -12.43
C GLU A 520 -59.94 108.45 -12.89
N SER A 521 -60.18 109.20 -13.98
CA SER A 521 -59.66 110.56 -14.13
C SER A 521 -60.83 111.53 -14.39
N GLY A 522 -61.04 112.51 -13.49
CA GLY A 522 -62.23 113.36 -13.57
C GLY A 522 -62.50 114.31 -12.39
N LEU A 523 -61.62 115.31 -12.21
CA LEU A 523 -61.92 116.71 -11.80
C LEU A 523 -63.07 116.94 -10.78
N GLY A 524 -62.83 117.43 -9.55
CA GLY A 524 -62.61 118.87 -9.26
C GLY A 524 -63.89 119.52 -8.68
N THR A 525 -63.89 120.48 -7.76
CA THR A 525 -62.83 121.43 -7.34
C THR A 525 -63.10 121.98 -5.93
N ALA A 526 -62.09 122.02 -5.06
CA ALA A 526 -62.09 122.77 -3.77
C ALA A 526 -60.65 123.22 -3.43
N SER A 527 -60.10 124.08 -4.29
CA SER A 527 -58.65 124.06 -4.60
C SER A 527 -57.80 125.15 -3.90
N SER A 528 -57.76 125.16 -2.56
CA SER A 528 -56.81 126.00 -1.82
C SER A 528 -56.18 125.28 -0.60
N GLN A 529 -56.97 124.97 0.43
CA GLN A 529 -56.48 124.29 1.64
C GLN A 529 -56.05 122.83 1.43
N ILE A 530 -56.40 122.23 0.28
CA ILE A 530 -56.01 120.86 -0.07
C ILE A 530 -54.53 120.77 -0.50
N ASN A 531 -53.88 121.86 -0.94
CA ASN A 531 -52.55 121.76 -1.56
C ASN A 531 -51.43 121.45 -0.56
N SER A 532 -51.42 122.05 0.63
CA SER A 532 -50.43 121.72 1.67
C SER A 532 -50.57 120.28 2.19
N LEU A 533 -51.82 119.80 2.33
CA LEU A 533 -52.10 118.40 2.69
C LEU A 533 -51.78 117.43 1.53
N LYS A 534 -51.92 117.85 0.27
CA LYS A 534 -51.43 117.09 -0.89
C LYS A 534 -49.92 116.98 -0.90
N ASP A 535 -49.18 118.05 -0.64
CA ASP A 535 -47.70 117.99 -0.62
C ASP A 535 -47.20 117.09 0.52
N ALA A 536 -47.82 117.17 1.70
CA ALA A 536 -47.55 116.23 2.79
C ALA A 536 -47.92 114.78 2.41
N SER A 537 -49.10 114.57 1.81
CA SER A 537 -49.54 113.25 1.36
C SER A 537 -48.68 112.68 0.22
N HIS A 538 -48.17 113.50 -0.70
CA HIS A 538 -47.27 113.07 -1.77
C HIS A 538 -45.87 112.75 -1.26
N ARG A 539 -45.35 113.47 -0.26
CA ARG A 539 -44.09 113.11 0.42
C ARG A 539 -44.23 111.78 1.15
N LEU A 540 -45.24 111.66 2.02
CA LEU A 540 -45.52 110.41 2.75
C LEU A 540 -45.82 109.24 1.80
N LYS A 541 -46.54 109.45 0.70
CA LYS A 541 -46.72 108.43 -0.35
C LYS A 541 -45.40 108.08 -1.03
N SER A 542 -44.56 109.04 -1.37
CA SER A 542 -43.26 108.77 -2.00
C SER A 542 -42.29 108.05 -1.07
N GLU A 543 -42.31 108.34 0.23
CA GLU A 543 -41.55 107.64 1.27
C GLU A 543 -42.11 106.23 1.51
N LEU A 544 -43.43 106.06 1.44
CA LEU A 544 -44.11 104.77 1.55
C LEU A 544 -43.97 103.92 0.29
N GLU A 545 -43.85 104.51 -0.91
CA GLU A 545 -43.48 103.83 -2.15
C GLU A 545 -42.01 103.41 -2.13
N LYS A 546 -41.10 104.29 -1.67
CA LYS A 546 -39.67 103.94 -1.48
C LYS A 546 -39.51 102.79 -0.50
N THR A 547 -40.07 102.89 0.70
CA THR A 547 -39.97 101.82 1.72
C THR A 547 -40.68 100.53 1.28
N ARG A 548 -41.72 100.60 0.44
CA ARG A 548 -42.27 99.41 -0.25
C ARG A 548 -41.32 98.81 -1.26
N GLU A 549 -40.60 99.61 -2.04
CA GLU A 549 -39.65 99.13 -3.05
C GLU A 549 -38.35 98.62 -2.42
N GLU A 550 -37.88 99.26 -1.34
CA GLU A 550 -36.84 98.78 -0.43
C GLU A 550 -37.26 97.48 0.25
N LEU A 551 -38.53 97.33 0.67
CA LEU A 551 -39.06 96.08 1.20
C LEU A 551 -39.24 95.00 0.12
N ARG A 552 -39.59 95.36 -1.13
CA ARG A 552 -39.63 94.42 -2.26
C ARG A 552 -38.23 93.92 -2.61
N THR A 553 -37.27 94.82 -2.77
CA THR A 553 -35.87 94.47 -3.05
C THR A 553 -35.22 93.72 -1.89
N SER A 554 -35.54 94.06 -0.64
CA SER A 554 -35.18 93.28 0.54
C SER A 554 -35.79 91.87 0.50
N LYS A 555 -37.07 91.72 0.13
CA LYS A 555 -37.73 90.42 0.00
C LYS A 555 -37.20 89.58 -1.17
N THR A 556 -36.91 90.17 -2.33
CA THR A 556 -36.31 89.44 -3.45
C THR A 556 -34.87 89.07 -3.14
N ASN A 557 -34.10 89.93 -2.49
CA ASN A 557 -32.76 89.59 -2.01
C ASN A 557 -32.81 88.49 -0.94
N ALA A 558 -33.76 88.50 -0.01
CA ALA A 558 -33.96 87.44 0.96
C ALA A 558 -34.39 86.11 0.31
N ALA A 559 -35.23 86.15 -0.72
CA ALA A 559 -35.60 84.97 -1.51
C ALA A 559 -34.41 84.43 -2.32
N ASN A 560 -33.61 85.31 -2.94
CA ASN A 560 -32.40 84.93 -3.66
C ASN A 560 -31.35 84.32 -2.73
N LEU A 561 -31.08 84.96 -1.58
CA LEU A 561 -30.19 84.44 -0.54
C LEU A 561 -30.69 83.11 0.03
N LYS A 562 -32.01 82.93 0.19
CA LYS A 562 -32.58 81.63 0.56
C LYS A 562 -32.33 80.58 -0.53
N VAL A 563 -32.56 80.91 -1.80
CA VAL A 563 -32.27 80.00 -2.92
C VAL A 563 -30.78 79.69 -3.06
N GLU A 564 -29.89 80.62 -2.72
CA GLU A 564 -28.43 80.36 -2.65
C GLU A 564 -28.05 79.51 -1.44
N LEU A 565 -28.68 79.72 -0.29
CA LEU A 565 -28.49 78.90 0.91
C LEU A 565 -29.02 77.47 0.70
N ASP A 566 -30.20 77.31 0.09
CA ASP A 566 -30.77 76.02 -0.30
C ASP A 566 -29.85 75.31 -1.32
N LYS A 567 -29.26 76.05 -2.29
CA LYS A 567 -28.25 75.49 -3.21
C LYS A 567 -26.96 75.08 -2.50
N LEU A 568 -26.46 75.89 -1.57
CA LEU A 568 -25.27 75.58 -0.77
C LEU A 568 -25.49 74.38 0.14
N GLN A 569 -26.67 74.26 0.74
CA GLN A 569 -27.09 73.11 1.54
C GLN A 569 -27.12 71.84 0.68
N ASN A 570 -27.83 71.87 -0.47
CA ASN A 570 -27.84 70.73 -1.41
C ASN A 570 -26.44 70.36 -1.92
N LEU A 571 -25.56 71.34 -2.16
CA LEU A 571 -24.16 71.09 -2.54
C LEU A 571 -23.30 70.53 -1.40
N TYR A 572 -23.60 70.89 -0.15
CA TYR A 572 -22.95 70.31 1.03
C TYR A 572 -23.42 68.88 1.25
N ASP A 573 -24.74 68.64 1.23
CA ASP A 573 -25.33 67.31 1.44
C ASP A 573 -24.93 66.34 0.32
N ALA A 574 -24.89 66.78 -0.94
CA ALA A 574 -24.36 65.99 -2.05
C ALA A 574 -22.89 65.62 -1.83
N LYS A 575 -22.03 66.56 -1.39
CA LYS A 575 -20.63 66.29 -1.05
C LYS A 575 -20.46 65.40 0.18
N MET A 576 -21.36 65.47 1.15
CA MET A 576 -21.35 64.59 2.32
C MET A 576 -21.73 63.16 1.93
N ILE A 577 -22.73 62.98 1.04
CA ILE A 577 -23.09 61.68 0.46
C ILE A 577 -21.93 61.13 -0.40
N GLU A 578 -21.32 61.96 -1.24
CA GLU A 578 -20.15 61.60 -2.06
C GLU A 578 -18.95 61.18 -1.19
N ALA A 579 -18.62 61.94 -0.15
CA ALA A 579 -17.56 61.61 0.81
C ALA A 579 -17.86 60.35 1.62
N GLN A 580 -19.12 60.11 2.01
CA GLN A 580 -19.55 58.87 2.67
C GLN A 580 -19.46 57.67 1.73
N ALA A 581 -19.85 57.81 0.46
CA ALA A 581 -19.72 56.77 -0.56
C ALA A 581 -18.25 56.46 -0.88
N GLU A 582 -17.40 57.48 -0.98
CA GLU A 582 -15.94 57.30 -1.07
C GLU A 582 -15.37 56.58 0.15
N LEU A 583 -15.77 56.96 1.36
CA LEU A 583 -15.29 56.31 2.59
C LEU A 583 -15.76 54.85 2.68
N LYS A 584 -17.02 54.57 2.34
CA LYS A 584 -17.59 53.23 2.30
C LYS A 584 -16.87 52.34 1.28
N THR A 585 -16.68 52.82 0.05
CA THR A 585 -15.99 52.05 -1.00
C THR A 585 -14.50 51.87 -0.70
N LYS A 586 -13.85 52.79 0.04
CA LYS A 586 -12.49 52.61 0.56
C LYS A 586 -12.44 51.56 1.67
N LEU A 587 -13.42 51.51 2.58
CA LEU A 587 -13.54 50.49 3.61
C LEU A 587 -13.84 49.10 3.02
N GLU A 588 -14.77 49.00 2.07
CA GLU A 588 -15.10 47.75 1.38
C GLU A 588 -13.88 47.19 0.62
N LYS A 589 -13.16 48.05 -0.12
CA LYS A 589 -11.88 47.67 -0.76
C LYS A 589 -10.84 47.22 0.26
N LEU A 590 -10.72 47.91 1.40
CA LEU A 590 -9.77 47.51 2.45
C LEU A 590 -10.14 46.16 3.09
N SER A 591 -11.43 45.87 3.27
CA SER A 591 -11.91 44.56 3.75
C SER A 591 -11.55 43.46 2.76
N VAL A 592 -11.90 43.63 1.48
CA VAL A 592 -11.58 42.66 0.41
C VAL A 592 -10.07 42.47 0.24
N ASP A 593 -9.28 43.54 0.31
CA ASP A 593 -7.81 43.47 0.29
C ASP A 593 -7.24 42.69 1.48
N LEU A 594 -7.81 42.86 2.68
CA LEU A 594 -7.40 42.14 3.89
C LEU A 594 -7.84 40.67 3.82
N GLU A 595 -9.08 40.39 3.48
CA GLU A 595 -9.62 39.03 3.30
C GLU A 595 -8.85 38.26 2.23
N SER A 596 -8.50 38.91 1.12
CA SER A 596 -7.63 38.36 0.07
C SER A 596 -6.24 38.01 0.60
N LYS A 597 -5.58 38.95 1.31
CA LYS A 597 -4.26 38.73 1.92
C LYS A 597 -4.27 37.62 2.97
N TRP A 598 -5.26 37.60 3.87
CA TRP A 598 -5.43 36.52 4.86
C TRP A 598 -5.72 35.18 4.17
N SER A 599 -6.55 35.15 3.13
CA SER A 599 -6.82 33.95 2.34
C SER A 599 -5.56 33.44 1.64
N GLU A 600 -4.74 34.31 1.05
CA GLU A 600 -3.46 33.95 0.45
C GLU A 600 -2.44 33.44 1.49
N THR A 601 -2.28 34.11 2.62
CA THR A 601 -1.37 33.68 3.69
C THR A 601 -1.78 32.31 4.23
N LEU A 602 -3.07 32.13 4.56
CA LEU A 602 -3.58 30.85 5.05
C LEU A 602 -3.42 29.74 3.99
N LYS A 603 -3.59 30.04 2.69
CA LYS A 603 -3.29 29.10 1.59
C LYS A 603 -1.80 28.75 1.52
N LYS A 604 -0.90 29.73 1.65
CA LYS A 604 0.57 29.52 1.63
C LYS A 604 1.01 28.67 2.83
N GLU A 605 0.62 29.03 4.05
CA GLU A 605 0.89 28.24 5.26
C GLU A 605 0.29 26.83 5.15
N THR A 606 -0.93 26.68 4.62
CA THR A 606 -1.54 25.36 4.39
C THR A 606 -0.79 24.55 3.33
N MET A 607 -0.23 25.18 2.29
CA MET A 607 0.61 24.51 1.29
C MET A 607 1.98 24.14 1.84
N GLU A 608 2.59 24.98 2.67
CA GLU A 608 3.87 24.73 3.31
C GLU A 608 3.77 23.60 4.34
N LEU A 609 2.79 23.65 5.25
CA LEU A 609 2.50 22.56 6.20
C LEU A 609 2.17 21.24 5.48
N ARG A 610 1.50 21.28 4.32
CA ARG A 610 1.30 20.09 3.48
C ARG A 610 2.60 19.61 2.87
N ARG A 611 3.42 20.50 2.32
CA ARG A 611 4.73 20.20 1.70
C ARG A 611 5.67 19.57 2.72
N ASP A 612 5.78 20.14 3.91
CA ASP A 612 6.63 19.63 4.99
C ASP A 612 6.10 18.30 5.54
N LEU A 613 4.79 18.12 5.70
CA LEU A 613 4.20 16.83 6.08
C LEU A 613 4.37 15.75 5.00
N THR A 614 4.35 16.09 3.71
CA THR A 614 4.71 15.14 2.64
C THR A 614 6.20 14.84 2.63
N HIS A 615 7.06 15.86 2.81
CA HIS A 615 8.50 15.70 2.81
C HIS A 615 8.97 14.83 3.98
N GLN A 616 8.48 15.08 5.20
CA GLN A 616 8.74 14.24 6.36
C GLN A 616 8.33 12.79 6.11
N LYS A 617 7.15 12.54 5.53
CA LYS A 617 6.71 11.17 5.19
C LYS A 617 7.56 10.51 4.11
N GLU A 618 8.09 11.27 3.17
CA GLU A 618 9.02 10.78 2.16
C GLU A 618 10.40 10.48 2.74
N GLU A 619 10.90 11.30 3.68
CA GLU A 619 12.15 11.06 4.41
C GLU A 619 12.03 9.88 5.38
N GLU A 620 10.96 9.78 6.16
CA GLU A 620 10.67 8.63 7.03
C GLU A 620 10.56 7.33 6.20
N LYS A 621 9.84 7.37 5.08
CA LYS A 621 9.76 6.24 4.13
C LYS A 621 11.12 5.89 3.54
N LYS A 622 11.94 6.88 3.17
CA LYS A 622 13.28 6.68 2.62
C LYS A 622 14.24 6.10 3.66
N ALA A 623 14.19 6.59 4.91
CA ALA A 623 14.96 6.05 6.03
C ALA A 623 14.54 4.61 6.35
N ALA A 624 13.25 4.31 6.41
CA ALA A 624 12.73 2.96 6.61
C ALA A 624 13.15 2.00 5.48
N LEU A 625 13.11 2.44 4.21
CA LEU A 625 13.60 1.67 3.07
C LEU A 625 15.11 1.46 3.10
N GLN A 626 15.89 2.46 3.51
CA GLN A 626 17.35 2.32 3.68
C GLN A 626 17.72 1.39 4.84
N GLN A 627 16.96 1.42 5.94
CA GLN A 627 17.12 0.49 7.06
C GLN A 627 16.73 -0.94 6.65
N LEU A 628 15.64 -1.11 5.90
CA LEU A 628 15.23 -2.41 5.37
C LEU A 628 16.26 -2.98 4.37
N SER A 629 16.82 -2.12 3.51
CA SER A 629 17.93 -2.49 2.62
C SER A 629 19.12 -2.97 3.46
N ARG A 630 19.62 -2.16 4.40
CA ARG A 630 20.75 -2.54 5.27
C ARG A 630 20.52 -3.88 5.97
N LEU A 631 19.35 -4.09 6.57
CA LEU A 631 19.03 -5.37 7.22
C LEU A 631 19.04 -6.54 6.23
N LYS A 632 18.56 -6.35 5.00
CA LYS A 632 18.62 -7.38 3.94
C LYS A 632 20.04 -7.58 3.39
N ASP A 633 20.83 -6.52 3.25
CA ASP A 633 22.23 -6.57 2.84
C ASP A 633 23.08 -7.27 3.92
N GLU A 634 22.80 -7.04 5.20
CA GLU A 634 23.42 -7.70 6.35
C GLU A 634 23.00 -9.18 6.47
N GLU A 635 21.73 -9.51 6.25
CA GLU A 635 21.20 -10.88 6.20
C GLU A 635 21.78 -11.67 5.02
N ILE A 636 21.91 -11.05 3.84
CA ILE A 636 22.59 -11.60 2.67
C ILE A 636 24.08 -11.78 2.96
N ALA A 637 24.75 -10.82 3.60
CA ALA A 637 26.16 -10.92 3.97
C ALA A 637 26.41 -11.95 5.09
N ALA A 638 25.48 -12.16 6.01
CA ALA A 638 25.53 -13.23 7.00
C ALA A 638 25.33 -14.60 6.34
N SER A 639 24.34 -14.72 5.45
CA SER A 639 24.08 -15.93 4.67
C SER A 639 25.27 -16.29 3.77
N LYS A 640 25.86 -15.31 3.07
CA LYS A 640 27.08 -15.50 2.27
C LYS A 640 28.25 -15.99 3.11
N ARG A 641 28.53 -15.36 4.27
CA ARG A 641 29.58 -15.84 5.20
C ARG A 641 29.31 -17.24 5.74
N GLY A 642 28.04 -17.59 5.98
CA GLY A 642 27.64 -18.96 6.32
C GLY A 642 28.00 -19.96 5.23
N TRP A 643 27.63 -19.66 3.99
CA TRP A 643 27.98 -20.47 2.82
C TRP A 643 29.49 -20.50 2.53
N GLU A 644 30.20 -19.39 2.64
CA GLU A 644 31.66 -19.33 2.50
C GLU A 644 32.35 -20.18 3.57
N ASN A 645 31.88 -20.15 4.82
CA ASN A 645 32.42 -21.02 5.88
C ASN A 645 32.18 -22.51 5.59
N ILE A 646 30.99 -22.88 5.10
CA ILE A 646 30.67 -24.26 4.70
C ILE A 646 31.52 -24.69 3.50
N VAL A 647 31.66 -23.84 2.47
CA VAL A 647 32.49 -24.10 1.30
C VAL A 647 33.97 -24.21 1.68
N ASN A 648 34.47 -23.36 2.57
CA ASN A 648 35.85 -23.41 3.07
C ASN A 648 36.11 -24.68 3.90
N GLU A 649 35.16 -25.11 4.74
CA GLU A 649 35.30 -26.34 5.52
C GLU A 649 35.20 -27.59 4.63
N LEU A 650 34.29 -27.63 3.66
CA LEU A 650 34.23 -28.70 2.65
C LEU A 650 35.51 -28.72 1.80
N GLN A 651 36.05 -27.56 1.41
CA GLN A 651 37.31 -27.47 0.68
C GLN A 651 38.50 -27.91 1.55
N ARG A 652 38.49 -27.63 2.86
CA ARG A 652 39.46 -28.12 3.84
C ARG A 652 39.40 -29.64 3.95
N GLN A 653 38.21 -30.22 4.08
CA GLN A 653 37.99 -31.67 4.13
C GLN A 653 38.41 -32.35 2.82
N VAL A 654 38.07 -31.78 1.65
CA VAL A 654 38.53 -32.27 0.33
C VAL A 654 40.05 -32.21 0.22
N ASN A 655 40.70 -31.16 0.71
CA ASN A 655 42.16 -31.05 0.71
C ASN A 655 42.81 -32.04 1.69
N GLU A 656 42.21 -32.27 2.85
CA GLU A 656 42.67 -33.24 3.85
C GLU A 656 42.52 -34.68 3.33
N LEU A 657 41.41 -35.01 2.67
CA LEU A 657 41.19 -36.30 1.99
C LEU A 657 42.15 -36.49 0.81
N LYS A 658 42.38 -35.46 -0.01
CA LYS A 658 43.41 -35.49 -1.07
C LYS A 658 44.82 -35.71 -0.52
N SER A 659 45.17 -35.09 0.61
CA SER A 659 46.46 -35.32 1.26
C SER A 659 46.56 -36.74 1.81
N LYS A 660 45.50 -37.29 2.41
CA LYS A 660 45.47 -38.69 2.88
C LYS A 660 45.58 -39.68 1.72
N LEU A 661 44.88 -39.43 0.60
CA LEU A 661 44.96 -40.23 -0.62
C LEU A 661 46.37 -40.18 -1.22
N ASN A 662 46.93 -39.00 -1.47
CA ASN A 662 48.28 -38.84 -2.01
C ASN A 662 49.36 -39.46 -1.09
N ASN A 663 49.17 -39.42 0.23
CA ASN A 663 50.07 -40.10 1.19
C ASN A 663 49.91 -41.63 1.11
N ALA A 664 48.70 -42.16 0.94
CA ALA A 664 48.49 -43.59 0.73
C ALA A 664 49.04 -44.06 -0.63
N GLU A 665 48.86 -43.28 -1.70
CA GLU A 665 49.40 -43.53 -3.03
C GLU A 665 50.94 -43.52 -3.01
N THR A 666 51.58 -42.57 -2.33
CA THR A 666 53.05 -42.52 -2.23
C THR A 666 53.65 -43.60 -1.35
N VAL A 667 52.98 -44.00 -0.26
CA VAL A 667 53.38 -45.18 0.54
C VAL A 667 53.22 -46.47 -0.27
N SER A 668 52.06 -46.68 -0.90
CA SER A 668 51.79 -47.85 -1.75
C SER A 668 52.75 -47.95 -2.94
N ALA A 669 53.06 -46.82 -3.60
CA ALA A 669 54.07 -46.79 -4.66
C ALA A 669 55.47 -47.13 -4.14
N GLY A 670 55.86 -46.65 -2.95
CA GLY A 670 57.14 -46.99 -2.33
C GLY A 670 57.25 -48.47 -1.92
N GLU A 671 56.16 -49.06 -1.41
CA GLU A 671 56.10 -50.50 -1.12
C GLU A 671 56.13 -51.34 -2.39
N LEU A 672 55.42 -50.92 -3.45
CA LEU A 672 55.44 -51.56 -4.76
C LEU A 672 56.84 -51.50 -5.39
N GLU A 673 57.53 -50.35 -5.34
CA GLU A 673 58.89 -50.22 -5.87
C GLU A 673 59.89 -51.06 -5.06
N ARG A 674 59.72 -51.17 -3.73
CA ARG A 674 60.50 -52.08 -2.88
C ARG A 674 60.30 -53.54 -3.30
N LEU A 675 59.05 -53.99 -3.43
CA LEU A 675 58.72 -55.37 -3.81
C LEU A 675 59.18 -55.70 -5.24
N GLN A 676 59.08 -54.74 -6.18
CA GLN A 676 59.63 -54.90 -7.53
C GLN A 676 61.16 -55.02 -7.53
N ARG A 677 61.86 -54.27 -6.67
CA ARG A 677 63.32 -54.34 -6.53
C ARG A 677 63.77 -55.68 -5.92
N GLU A 678 63.10 -56.13 -4.86
CA GLU A 678 63.34 -57.44 -4.23
C GLU A 678 63.08 -58.60 -5.22
N ALA A 679 61.99 -58.54 -5.98
CA ALA A 679 61.69 -59.52 -7.02
C ALA A 679 62.72 -59.51 -8.18
N ALA A 680 63.22 -58.33 -8.57
CA ALA A 680 64.25 -58.20 -9.60
C ALA A 680 65.62 -58.73 -9.12
N GLU A 681 65.99 -58.49 -7.87
CA GLU A 681 67.24 -58.99 -7.27
C GLU A 681 67.24 -60.52 -7.14
N GLU A 682 66.17 -61.13 -6.62
CA GLU A 682 66.10 -62.59 -6.52
C GLU A 682 65.94 -63.26 -7.90
N LYS A 683 65.26 -62.61 -8.88
CA LYS A 683 65.29 -63.06 -10.28
C LYS A 683 66.72 -63.06 -10.83
N ARG A 684 67.48 -61.98 -10.66
CA ARG A 684 68.87 -61.87 -11.13
C ARG A 684 69.76 -62.94 -10.51
N ARG A 685 69.57 -63.23 -9.22
CA ARG A 685 70.27 -64.28 -8.47
C ARG A 685 69.95 -65.69 -8.96
N LEU A 686 68.72 -65.95 -9.38
CA LEU A 686 68.33 -67.20 -10.02
C LEU A 686 68.93 -67.31 -11.44
N GLU A 687 68.94 -66.22 -12.21
CA GLU A 687 69.59 -66.17 -13.53
C GLU A 687 71.11 -66.39 -13.44
N GLU A 688 71.79 -65.80 -12.45
CA GLU A 688 73.21 -66.05 -12.15
C GLU A 688 73.50 -67.52 -11.79
N ARG A 689 72.65 -68.15 -10.97
CA ARG A 689 72.78 -69.57 -10.61
C ARG A 689 72.53 -70.51 -11.79
N MET A 690 71.55 -70.20 -12.63
CA MET A 690 71.27 -70.97 -13.85
C MET A 690 72.43 -70.86 -14.86
N ALA A 691 73.05 -69.68 -14.98
CA ALA A 691 74.22 -69.49 -15.82
C ALA A 691 75.45 -70.28 -15.30
N GLN A 692 75.72 -70.24 -13.99
CA GLN A 692 76.80 -71.00 -13.36
C GLN A 692 76.65 -72.52 -13.62
N ALA A 693 75.47 -73.09 -13.34
CA ALA A 693 75.23 -74.51 -13.58
C ALA A 693 75.33 -74.88 -15.08
N ALA A 694 74.87 -74.01 -15.98
CA ALA A 694 75.00 -74.24 -17.42
C ALA A 694 76.47 -74.22 -17.90
N GLU A 695 77.32 -73.36 -17.32
CA GLU A 695 78.74 -73.31 -17.65
C GLU A 695 79.54 -74.48 -17.04
N GLU A 696 79.19 -74.92 -15.81
CA GLU A 696 79.74 -76.16 -15.22
C GLU A 696 79.44 -77.38 -16.11
N PHE A 697 78.20 -77.57 -16.55
CA PHE A 697 77.85 -78.65 -17.48
C PHE A 697 78.54 -78.52 -18.84
N ALA A 698 78.70 -77.30 -19.38
CA ALA A 698 79.40 -77.08 -20.64
C ALA A 698 80.89 -77.46 -20.55
N GLN A 699 81.55 -77.16 -19.43
CA GLN A 699 82.94 -77.56 -19.20
C GLN A 699 83.08 -79.09 -19.05
N GLU A 700 82.15 -79.75 -18.37
CA GLU A 700 82.17 -81.22 -18.21
C GLU A 700 81.92 -81.96 -19.54
N VAL A 701 80.98 -81.47 -20.36
CA VAL A 701 80.77 -81.99 -21.73
C VAL A 701 82.02 -81.80 -22.60
N ALA A 702 82.62 -80.60 -22.60
CA ALA A 702 83.83 -80.33 -23.39
C ALA A 702 85.02 -81.21 -22.97
N ALA A 703 85.16 -81.53 -21.67
CA ALA A 703 86.17 -82.45 -21.18
C ALA A 703 85.95 -83.89 -21.66
N ILE A 704 84.70 -84.34 -21.73
CA ILE A 704 84.32 -85.66 -22.27
C ILE A 704 84.58 -85.73 -23.78
N GLU A 705 84.20 -84.69 -24.55
CA GLU A 705 84.44 -84.61 -25.99
C GLU A 705 85.94 -84.60 -26.33
N ALA A 706 86.75 -83.82 -25.62
CA ALA A 706 88.20 -83.78 -25.80
C ALA A 706 88.86 -85.15 -25.51
N LYS A 707 88.36 -85.87 -24.50
CA LYS A 707 88.84 -87.21 -24.16
C LYS A 707 88.49 -88.24 -25.24
N HIS A 708 87.24 -88.25 -25.71
CA HIS A 708 86.82 -89.12 -26.81
C HIS A 708 87.57 -88.83 -28.11
N ALA A 709 87.86 -87.56 -28.42
CA ALA A 709 88.65 -87.18 -29.60
C ALA A 709 90.09 -87.73 -29.56
N ALA A 710 90.74 -87.71 -28.39
CA ALA A 710 92.06 -88.29 -28.20
C ALA A 710 92.06 -89.82 -28.31
N GLU A 711 91.05 -90.48 -27.74
CA GLU A 711 90.85 -91.94 -27.86
C GLU A 711 90.58 -92.34 -29.34
N LEU A 712 89.84 -91.53 -30.09
CA LEU A 712 89.59 -91.75 -31.52
C LEU A 712 90.86 -91.61 -32.37
N GLN A 713 91.68 -90.58 -32.13
CA GLN A 713 92.96 -90.41 -32.84
C GLN A 713 93.94 -91.55 -32.58
N ALA A 714 94.01 -92.05 -31.34
CA ALA A 714 94.83 -93.21 -31.01
C ALA A 714 94.38 -94.46 -31.77
N LEU A 715 93.06 -94.69 -31.85
CA LEU A 715 92.49 -95.83 -32.56
C LEU A 715 92.69 -95.74 -34.08
N ILE A 716 92.54 -94.55 -34.68
CA ILE A 716 92.80 -94.32 -36.11
C ILE A 716 94.26 -94.67 -36.44
N LYS A 717 95.22 -94.13 -35.67
CA LYS A 717 96.64 -94.38 -35.91
C LYS A 717 97.01 -95.86 -35.81
N GLN A 718 96.46 -96.57 -34.82
CA GLN A 718 96.66 -98.03 -34.70
C GLN A 718 96.17 -98.78 -35.96
N LYS A 719 95.06 -98.35 -36.56
CA LYS A 719 94.50 -98.99 -37.77
C LYS A 719 95.28 -98.66 -39.05
N GLU A 720 95.87 -97.47 -39.14
CA GLU A 720 96.80 -97.15 -40.23
C GLU A 720 98.07 -98.03 -40.18
N GLU A 721 98.61 -98.26 -38.97
CA GLU A 721 99.76 -99.15 -38.75
C GLU A 721 99.41 -100.62 -39.11
N GLU A 722 98.24 -101.14 -38.68
CA GLU A 722 97.76 -102.50 -39.04
C GLU A 722 97.55 -102.68 -40.56
N ILE A 723 97.00 -101.68 -41.26
CA ILE A 723 96.79 -101.73 -42.72
C ILE A 723 98.13 -101.78 -43.47
N GLN A 724 99.14 -101.04 -42.99
CA GLN A 724 100.43 -100.96 -43.67
C GLN A 724 101.22 -102.29 -43.61
N GLU A 725 101.10 -103.06 -42.53
CA GLU A 725 101.64 -104.43 -42.45
C GLU A 725 100.88 -105.40 -43.37
N MET A 726 99.55 -105.31 -43.40
CA MET A 726 98.69 -106.19 -44.22
C MET A 726 98.98 -106.04 -45.72
N GLU A 727 99.16 -104.82 -46.24
CA GLU A 727 99.56 -104.61 -47.63
C GLU A 727 100.90 -105.27 -47.98
N ASN A 728 101.87 -105.20 -47.07
CA ASN A 728 103.20 -105.76 -47.27
C ASN A 728 103.19 -107.30 -47.23
N SER A 729 102.37 -107.92 -46.38
CA SER A 729 102.16 -109.37 -46.40
C SER A 729 101.37 -109.86 -47.63
N LEU A 730 100.49 -109.04 -48.21
CA LEU A 730 99.66 -109.46 -49.35
C LEU A 730 100.48 -109.50 -50.65
N LYS A 731 101.32 -108.48 -50.88
CA LYS A 731 102.20 -108.35 -52.05
C LYS A 731 103.23 -109.49 -52.17
N THR A 732 103.67 -110.06 -51.05
CA THR A 732 104.62 -111.20 -51.04
C THR A 732 103.95 -112.54 -51.35
N LYS A 733 102.74 -112.81 -50.86
CA LYS A 733 102.03 -114.08 -51.07
C LYS A 733 101.49 -114.22 -52.50
N HIS A 734 100.90 -113.15 -53.04
CA HIS A 734 100.26 -113.17 -54.37
C HIS A 734 101.22 -113.58 -55.52
N MET A 735 102.54 -113.38 -55.34
CA MET A 735 103.57 -113.77 -56.30
C MET A 735 103.94 -115.27 -56.24
N GLN A 736 103.56 -116.00 -55.18
CA GLN A 736 103.85 -117.43 -55.02
C GLN A 736 102.66 -118.33 -55.40
N ASP A 737 101.43 -117.90 -55.12
CA ASP A 737 100.22 -118.74 -55.26
C ASP A 737 99.83 -119.05 -56.72
N ILE A 738 100.23 -118.20 -57.68
CA ILE A 738 99.94 -118.39 -59.12
C ILE A 738 100.67 -119.61 -59.70
N GLN A 739 101.81 -120.02 -59.13
CA GLN A 739 102.70 -121.02 -59.73
C GLN A 739 102.42 -122.47 -59.27
N THR A 740 101.57 -122.68 -58.26
CA THR A 740 101.28 -123.99 -57.67
C THR A 740 99.84 -124.48 -57.87
N SER A 741 98.87 -123.59 -58.08
CA SER A 741 97.43 -123.92 -58.02
C SER A 741 96.84 -124.68 -59.23
N LEU A 742 97.63 -124.99 -60.27
CA LEU A 742 97.09 -125.49 -61.56
C LEU A 742 97.08 -127.03 -61.72
N THR A 743 97.67 -127.79 -60.80
CA THR A 743 97.88 -129.26 -60.96
C THR A 743 97.28 -130.14 -59.85
N ALA A 744 96.74 -129.56 -58.77
CA ALA A 744 96.16 -130.29 -57.64
C ALA A 744 94.67 -130.66 -57.89
N HIS A 745 94.44 -131.67 -58.73
CA HIS A 745 93.13 -132.21 -59.11
C HIS A 745 92.19 -132.53 -57.92
N ARG A 746 90.89 -132.18 -57.99
CA ARG A 746 89.83 -132.76 -58.86
C ARG A 746 89.56 -134.26 -58.57
N ALA A 747 89.78 -134.74 -57.34
CA ALA A 747 89.80 -136.18 -57.02
C ALA A 747 89.18 -136.64 -55.67
N ALA A 748 88.45 -135.80 -54.92
CA ALA A 748 87.95 -136.17 -53.57
C ALA A 748 86.58 -135.56 -53.20
N LEU A 749 85.59 -135.69 -54.10
CA LEU A 749 84.18 -135.54 -53.76
C LEU A 749 83.49 -136.92 -53.79
N ASP A 750 82.37 -137.03 -53.08
CA ASP A 750 81.51 -138.20 -52.87
C ASP A 750 82.00 -139.23 -51.82
N GLY A 751 81.13 -139.55 -50.86
CA GLY A 751 81.45 -140.41 -49.71
C GLY A 751 80.36 -140.48 -48.64
N GLN A 752 80.28 -139.48 -47.75
CA GLN A 752 79.43 -139.54 -46.54
C GLN A 752 78.65 -138.24 -46.27
N LYS A 753 77.42 -138.16 -46.82
CA LYS A 753 76.39 -137.16 -46.47
C LYS A 753 75.02 -137.85 -46.32
N LEU A 754 74.73 -138.51 -45.20
CA LEU A 754 73.40 -139.13 -45.01
C LEU A 754 72.86 -139.28 -43.58
N ASP A 755 73.66 -139.11 -42.52
CA ASP A 755 73.15 -139.18 -41.13
C ASP A 755 72.84 -137.81 -40.47
N GLY A 756 73.39 -136.72 -40.99
CA GLY A 756 73.39 -135.42 -40.29
C GLY A 756 72.06 -134.65 -40.28
N GLU A 757 71.19 -134.85 -41.27
CA GLU A 757 70.02 -133.99 -41.46
C GLU A 757 68.83 -134.35 -40.54
N ARG A 758 68.74 -135.62 -40.10
CA ARG A 758 67.63 -136.11 -39.27
C ARG A 758 67.55 -135.46 -37.88
N LEU A 759 68.69 -135.04 -37.31
CA LEU A 759 68.73 -134.35 -36.01
C LEU A 759 68.37 -132.86 -36.10
N ARG A 760 68.41 -132.26 -37.30
CA ARG A 760 68.20 -130.81 -37.46
C ARG A 760 66.72 -130.39 -37.43
N GLN A 761 65.79 -131.31 -37.71
CA GLN A 761 64.36 -130.99 -37.73
C GLN A 761 63.71 -130.98 -36.33
N GLN A 762 64.06 -131.90 -35.43
CA GLN A 762 63.43 -131.95 -34.09
C GLN A 762 63.69 -130.70 -33.25
N ALA A 763 64.92 -130.15 -33.30
CA ALA A 763 65.29 -128.94 -32.56
C ALA A 763 64.56 -127.65 -33.04
N LEU A 764 63.97 -127.67 -34.24
CA LEU A 764 63.29 -126.50 -34.81
C LEU A 764 61.87 -126.33 -34.28
N GLU A 765 61.18 -127.44 -33.95
CA GLU A 765 59.80 -127.42 -33.44
C GLU A 765 59.75 -126.95 -31.98
N GLU A 766 60.69 -127.41 -31.13
CA GLU A 766 60.76 -127.07 -29.70
C GLU A 766 61.05 -125.58 -29.45
N GLN A 767 61.95 -124.96 -30.24
CA GLN A 767 62.23 -123.52 -30.13
C GLN A 767 60.99 -122.68 -30.48
N LYS A 768 60.16 -123.17 -31.42
CA LYS A 768 58.98 -122.48 -31.94
C LYS A 768 57.86 -122.42 -30.91
N THR A 769 57.61 -123.52 -30.20
CA THR A 769 56.58 -123.60 -29.15
C THR A 769 56.94 -122.75 -27.93
N ALA A 770 58.21 -122.69 -27.54
CA ALA A 770 58.67 -121.83 -26.45
C ALA A 770 58.45 -120.33 -26.76
N HIS A 771 58.77 -119.90 -27.99
CA HIS A 771 58.62 -118.50 -28.39
C HIS A 771 57.15 -118.05 -28.48
N GLN A 772 56.25 -118.95 -28.87
CA GLN A 772 54.80 -118.72 -28.90
C GLN A 772 54.25 -118.37 -27.50
N GLN A 773 54.55 -119.18 -26.48
CA GLN A 773 54.05 -118.99 -25.11
C GLN A 773 54.53 -117.67 -24.48
N GLN A 774 55.77 -117.25 -24.77
CA GLN A 774 56.33 -116.02 -24.25
C GLN A 774 55.75 -114.76 -24.94
N LEU A 775 55.26 -114.90 -26.17
CA LEU A 775 54.51 -113.87 -26.90
C LEU A 775 53.05 -113.75 -26.42
N GLU A 776 52.40 -114.86 -26.02
CA GLU A 776 51.07 -114.83 -25.39
C GLU A 776 51.13 -114.06 -24.05
N LYS A 777 52.02 -114.48 -23.14
CA LYS A 777 52.13 -113.88 -21.80
C LYS A 777 52.42 -112.37 -21.83
N THR A 778 53.27 -111.92 -22.76
CA THR A 778 53.61 -110.49 -22.88
C THR A 778 52.48 -109.64 -23.48
N LYS A 779 51.51 -110.23 -24.19
CA LYS A 779 50.25 -109.53 -24.55
C LYS A 779 49.32 -109.43 -23.36
N GLU A 780 49.20 -110.48 -22.55
CA GLU A 780 48.34 -110.47 -21.35
C GLU A 780 48.82 -109.42 -20.35
N GLU A 781 50.11 -109.41 -20.01
CA GLU A 781 50.72 -108.40 -19.13
C GLU A 781 50.66 -106.96 -19.69
N LEU A 782 50.51 -106.79 -21.01
CA LEU A 782 50.32 -105.47 -21.64
C LEU A 782 48.84 -105.05 -21.62
N HIS A 783 47.93 -106.00 -21.86
CA HIS A 783 46.49 -105.75 -21.85
C HIS A 783 45.98 -105.43 -20.44
N GLU A 784 46.48 -106.13 -19.41
CA GLU A 784 46.18 -105.85 -18.00
C GLU A 784 46.60 -104.42 -17.62
N ARG A 785 47.85 -104.03 -17.89
CA ARG A 785 48.33 -102.65 -17.66
C ARG A 785 47.56 -101.59 -18.45
N HIS A 786 47.13 -101.90 -19.68
CA HIS A 786 46.33 -100.97 -20.47
C HIS A 786 44.92 -100.82 -19.88
N MET A 787 44.30 -101.92 -19.44
CA MET A 787 42.99 -101.88 -18.79
C MET A 787 43.03 -101.10 -17.47
N THR A 788 44.01 -101.34 -16.60
CA THR A 788 44.12 -100.60 -15.32
C THR A 788 44.31 -99.11 -15.55
N HIS A 789 45.16 -98.71 -16.49
CA HIS A 789 45.42 -97.29 -16.77
C HIS A 789 44.23 -96.61 -17.47
N VAL A 790 43.48 -97.33 -18.31
CA VAL A 790 42.20 -96.84 -18.86
C VAL A 790 41.14 -96.67 -17.76
N THR A 791 41.06 -97.57 -16.77
CA THR A 791 40.14 -97.38 -15.63
C THR A 791 40.54 -96.19 -14.75
N GLU A 792 41.82 -96.03 -14.42
CA GLU A 792 42.33 -94.88 -13.64
C GLU A 792 42.02 -93.53 -14.32
N ILE A 793 42.22 -93.44 -15.64
CA ILE A 793 41.91 -92.23 -16.42
C ILE A 793 40.39 -91.98 -16.48
N THR A 794 39.59 -93.05 -16.60
CA THR A 794 38.12 -92.93 -16.64
C THR A 794 37.56 -92.49 -15.29
N GLU A 795 38.04 -93.04 -14.18
CA GLU A 795 37.65 -92.64 -12.82
C GLU A 795 38.11 -91.20 -12.50
N SER A 796 39.31 -90.81 -12.91
CA SER A 796 39.81 -89.42 -12.77
C SER A 796 38.92 -88.42 -13.53
N HIS A 797 38.57 -88.71 -14.78
CA HIS A 797 37.66 -87.86 -15.56
C HIS A 797 36.23 -87.85 -14.99
N GLN A 798 35.74 -88.98 -14.45
CA GLN A 798 34.44 -89.05 -13.77
C GLN A 798 34.40 -88.13 -12.54
N GLN A 799 35.45 -88.17 -11.69
CA GLN A 799 35.56 -87.30 -10.52
C GLN A 799 35.65 -85.82 -10.90
N GLN A 800 36.40 -85.48 -11.96
CA GLN A 800 36.47 -84.10 -12.47
C GLN A 800 35.13 -83.61 -13.03
N LEU A 801 34.38 -84.46 -13.73
CA LEU A 801 33.02 -84.16 -14.21
C LEU A 801 32.04 -83.94 -13.06
N GLU A 802 32.10 -84.76 -12.01
CA GLU A 802 31.23 -84.61 -10.83
C GLU A 802 31.57 -83.35 -10.02
N ALA A 803 32.87 -83.03 -9.85
CA ALA A 803 33.30 -81.79 -9.21
C ALA A 803 32.81 -80.54 -9.97
N ALA A 804 33.04 -80.47 -11.29
CA ALA A 804 32.60 -79.35 -12.12
C ALA A 804 31.07 -79.20 -12.14
N ARG A 805 30.32 -80.32 -12.03
CA ARG A 805 28.86 -80.32 -11.93
C ARG A 805 28.37 -79.76 -10.59
N LEU A 806 29.04 -80.10 -9.49
CA LEU A 806 28.77 -79.56 -8.15
C LEU A 806 29.07 -78.06 -8.05
N GLU A 807 30.14 -77.58 -8.69
CA GLU A 807 30.43 -76.15 -8.80
C GLU A 807 29.37 -75.41 -9.61
N LEU A 808 28.89 -76.01 -10.71
CA LEU A 808 27.82 -75.44 -11.54
C LEU A 808 26.49 -75.35 -10.77
N GLU A 809 26.10 -76.39 -10.03
CA GLU A 809 24.92 -76.35 -9.15
C GLU A 809 25.05 -75.28 -8.06
N ARG A 810 26.23 -75.13 -7.45
CA ARG A 810 26.52 -74.03 -6.50
C ARG A 810 26.36 -72.65 -7.14
N ALA A 811 26.87 -72.46 -8.36
CA ALA A 811 26.76 -71.19 -9.08
C ALA A 811 25.31 -70.85 -9.43
N VAL A 812 24.50 -71.86 -9.81
CA VAL A 812 23.07 -71.72 -10.06
C VAL A 812 22.29 -71.39 -8.79
N GLU A 813 22.55 -72.07 -7.67
CA GLU A 813 21.88 -71.76 -6.39
C GLU A 813 22.22 -70.36 -5.88
N ILE A 814 23.48 -69.90 -6.06
CA ILE A 814 23.90 -68.53 -5.74
C ILE A 814 23.21 -67.50 -6.67
N SER A 815 23.01 -67.82 -7.95
CA SER A 815 22.21 -66.97 -8.85
C SER A 815 20.76 -66.89 -8.38
N HIS A 816 20.13 -68.03 -8.11
CA HIS A 816 18.76 -68.08 -7.64
C HIS A 816 18.56 -67.39 -6.28
N GLN A 817 19.54 -67.42 -5.37
CA GLN A 817 19.45 -66.63 -4.15
C GLN A 817 19.50 -65.12 -4.45
N ARG A 818 20.40 -64.66 -5.31
CA ARG A 818 20.42 -63.24 -5.75
C ARG A 818 19.13 -62.85 -6.45
N ASP A 819 18.55 -63.74 -7.26
CA ASP A 819 17.26 -63.50 -7.92
C ASP A 819 16.11 -63.39 -6.89
N ARG A 820 16.11 -64.20 -5.83
CA ARG A 820 15.17 -64.08 -4.69
C ARG A 820 15.35 -62.75 -3.96
N ASP A 821 16.60 -62.40 -3.63
CA ASP A 821 16.95 -61.17 -2.91
C ASP A 821 16.55 -59.92 -3.70
N HIS A 822 16.83 -59.90 -5.02
CA HIS A 822 16.36 -58.84 -5.92
C HIS A 822 14.82 -58.80 -6.04
N CYS A 823 14.14 -59.95 -6.09
CA CYS A 823 12.67 -59.98 -6.09
C CYS A 823 12.10 -59.39 -4.80
N MET A 824 12.68 -59.70 -3.64
CA MET A 824 12.28 -59.12 -2.36
C MET A 824 12.47 -57.60 -2.35
N GLN A 825 13.64 -57.09 -2.75
CA GLN A 825 13.86 -55.64 -2.87
C GLN A 825 12.88 -54.97 -3.84
N ILE A 826 12.53 -55.63 -4.94
CA ILE A 826 11.53 -55.13 -5.90
C ILE A 826 10.12 -55.09 -5.27
N GLU A 827 9.77 -56.03 -4.39
CA GLU A 827 8.49 -56.03 -3.66
C GLU A 827 8.47 -55.00 -2.51
N GLU A 828 9.57 -54.83 -1.78
CA GLU A 828 9.75 -53.78 -0.76
C GLU A 828 9.65 -52.38 -1.38
N LEU A 829 10.34 -52.13 -2.49
CA LEU A 829 10.26 -50.86 -3.22
C LEU A 829 8.85 -50.61 -3.79
N LYS A 830 8.13 -51.64 -4.24
CA LYS A 830 6.71 -51.51 -4.61
C LYS A 830 5.83 -51.20 -3.40
N ALA A 831 6.08 -51.82 -2.23
CA ALA A 831 5.34 -51.54 -1.01
C ALA A 831 5.54 -50.09 -0.57
N GLU A 832 6.79 -49.59 -0.60
CA GLU A 832 7.13 -48.19 -0.39
C GLU A 832 6.43 -47.25 -1.39
N ILE A 833 6.47 -47.56 -2.68
CA ILE A 833 5.79 -46.74 -3.71
C ILE A 833 4.30 -46.66 -3.41
N THR A 834 3.61 -47.78 -3.17
CA THR A 834 2.17 -47.73 -2.85
C THR A 834 1.88 -47.02 -1.51
N GLN A 835 2.82 -46.98 -0.57
CA GLN A 835 2.70 -46.22 0.68
C GLN A 835 2.85 -44.72 0.45
N ARG A 836 3.82 -44.32 -0.39
CA ARG A 836 4.01 -42.93 -0.83
C ARG A 836 2.82 -42.46 -1.67
N GLU A 837 2.27 -43.29 -2.56
CA GLU A 837 1.03 -43.02 -3.31
C GLU A 837 -0.17 -42.83 -2.38
N ARG A 838 -0.35 -43.70 -1.37
CA ARG A 838 -1.38 -43.54 -0.32
C ARG A 838 -1.21 -42.24 0.46
N HIS A 839 0.02 -41.86 0.82
CA HIS A 839 0.30 -40.60 1.50
C HIS A 839 0.02 -39.38 0.61
N ILE A 840 0.44 -39.40 -0.66
CA ILE A 840 0.13 -38.38 -1.66
C ILE A 840 -1.39 -38.24 -1.85
N LYS A 841 -2.14 -39.35 -1.89
CA LYS A 841 -3.61 -39.31 -1.97
C LYS A 841 -4.23 -38.68 -0.72
N ASN A 842 -3.75 -39.01 0.48
CA ASN A 842 -4.22 -38.40 1.72
C ASN A 842 -3.97 -36.88 1.73
N LEU A 843 -2.77 -36.44 1.32
CA LEU A 843 -2.45 -35.01 1.17
C LEU A 843 -3.33 -34.33 0.11
N GLN A 844 -3.63 -34.99 -1.01
CA GLN A 844 -4.56 -34.47 -2.02
C GLN A 844 -5.98 -34.33 -1.47
N GLU A 845 -6.45 -35.28 -0.66
CA GLU A 845 -7.75 -35.21 0.02
C GLU A 845 -7.77 -34.10 1.09
N GLU A 846 -6.67 -33.84 1.80
CA GLU A 846 -6.54 -32.71 2.73
C GLU A 846 -6.48 -31.36 2.01
N ILE A 847 -5.71 -31.24 0.93
CA ILE A 847 -5.71 -30.07 0.05
C ILE A 847 -7.12 -29.81 -0.48
N GLN A 848 -7.90 -30.85 -0.81
CA GLN A 848 -9.29 -30.67 -1.25
C GLN A 848 -10.23 -30.28 -0.10
N LYS A 849 -10.07 -30.82 1.12
CA LYS A 849 -10.81 -30.38 2.32
C LYS A 849 -10.50 -28.91 2.64
N LEU A 850 -9.23 -28.50 2.57
CA LEU A 850 -8.79 -27.12 2.77
C LEU A 850 -9.34 -26.18 1.70
N LYS A 851 -9.29 -26.56 0.41
CA LYS A 851 -9.96 -25.81 -0.68
C LYS A 851 -11.46 -25.66 -0.43
N ASN A 852 -12.16 -26.74 -0.07
CA ASN A 852 -13.59 -26.69 0.23
C ASN A 852 -13.91 -25.77 1.44
N ASN A 853 -13.02 -25.71 2.45
CA ASN A 853 -13.15 -24.78 3.56
C ASN A 853 -12.85 -23.33 3.16
N ILE A 854 -11.84 -23.07 2.33
CA ILE A 854 -11.54 -21.74 1.77
C ILE A 854 -12.71 -21.23 0.93
N ASP A 855 -13.27 -22.07 0.07
CA ASP A 855 -14.50 -21.81 -0.69
C ASP A 855 -15.68 -21.45 0.22
N LYS A 856 -15.89 -22.21 1.30
CA LYS A 856 -16.95 -21.97 2.28
C LYS A 856 -16.75 -20.63 3.00
N LEU A 857 -15.55 -20.36 3.51
CA LEU A 857 -15.19 -19.10 4.16
C LEU A 857 -15.30 -17.91 3.18
N THR A 858 -14.97 -18.10 1.91
CA THR A 858 -15.12 -17.07 0.87
C THR A 858 -16.59 -16.75 0.63
N ARG A 859 -17.48 -17.75 0.55
CA ARG A 859 -18.93 -17.55 0.44
C ARG A 859 -19.53 -16.91 1.70
N GLU A 860 -19.03 -17.27 2.88
CA GLU A 860 -19.43 -16.65 4.16
C GLU A 860 -18.98 -15.19 4.24
N LEU A 861 -17.76 -14.86 3.80
CA LEU A 861 -17.26 -13.48 3.65
C LEU A 861 -18.06 -12.68 2.62
N GLU A 862 -18.36 -13.26 1.46
CA GLU A 862 -19.26 -12.64 0.47
C GLU A 862 -20.64 -12.36 1.05
N GLN A 863 -21.21 -13.30 1.81
CA GLN A 863 -22.50 -13.12 2.45
C GLN A 863 -22.43 -12.02 3.52
N LYS A 864 -21.37 -11.98 4.34
CA LYS A 864 -21.16 -10.91 5.32
C LYS A 864 -20.91 -9.55 4.66
N ALA A 865 -20.25 -9.49 3.51
CA ALA A 865 -20.12 -8.27 2.71
C ALA A 865 -21.48 -7.80 2.16
N LYS A 866 -22.32 -8.73 1.67
CA LYS A 866 -23.69 -8.46 1.22
C LYS A 866 -24.62 -8.02 2.38
N GLU A 867 -24.42 -8.57 3.58
CA GLU A 867 -25.11 -8.14 4.81
C GLU A 867 -24.66 -6.75 5.26
N MET A 868 -23.35 -6.46 5.27
CA MET A 868 -22.83 -5.10 5.55
C MET A 868 -23.30 -4.07 4.53
N LEU A 869 -23.40 -4.44 3.24
CA LEU A 869 -23.98 -3.57 2.20
C LEU A 869 -25.46 -3.28 2.45
N LYS A 870 -26.26 -4.27 2.89
CA LYS A 870 -27.65 -4.04 3.32
C LYS A 870 -27.71 -3.09 4.51
N VAL A 871 -26.98 -3.38 5.59
CA VAL A 871 -26.95 -2.52 6.79
C VAL A 871 -26.51 -1.09 6.46
N ARG A 872 -25.51 -0.93 5.58
CA ARG A 872 -25.07 0.39 5.09
C ARG A 872 -26.15 1.11 4.27
N ASN A 873 -26.86 0.39 3.40
CA ASN A 873 -27.95 0.97 2.60
C ASN A 873 -29.15 1.35 3.48
N ASP A 874 -29.51 0.53 4.46
CA ASP A 874 -30.58 0.81 5.43
C ASP A 874 -30.21 1.98 6.35
N ALA A 875 -28.95 2.06 6.80
CA ALA A 875 -28.43 3.20 7.55
C ALA A 875 -28.45 4.49 6.72
N ASN A 876 -27.97 4.46 5.47
CA ASN A 876 -28.06 5.59 4.54
C ASN A 876 -29.52 6.01 4.28
N LEU A 877 -30.45 5.06 4.17
CA LEU A 877 -31.89 5.34 4.01
C LEU A 877 -32.50 5.95 5.28
N GLN A 878 -32.06 5.55 6.47
CA GLN A 878 -32.47 6.18 7.73
C GLN A 878 -31.88 7.59 7.89
N ILE A 879 -30.61 7.79 7.54
CA ILE A 879 -29.96 9.11 7.50
C ILE A 879 -30.75 10.03 6.58
N LYS A 880 -30.99 9.62 5.32
CA LYS A 880 -31.76 10.41 4.36
C LYS A 880 -33.18 10.73 4.84
N LYS A 881 -33.87 9.79 5.49
CA LYS A 881 -35.18 10.06 6.11
C LYS A 881 -35.09 11.07 7.26
N LYS A 882 -34.05 11.03 8.09
CA LYS A 882 -33.80 12.03 9.15
C LYS A 882 -33.48 13.41 8.56
N GLU A 883 -32.68 13.46 7.49
CA GLU A 883 -32.37 14.68 6.74
C GLU A 883 -33.63 15.28 6.10
N GLU A 884 -34.48 14.48 5.47
CA GLU A 884 -35.76 14.93 4.90
C GLU A 884 -36.73 15.45 5.98
N VAL A 885 -36.73 14.86 7.19
CA VAL A 885 -37.53 15.34 8.34
C VAL A 885 -36.95 16.63 8.93
N LEU A 886 -35.63 16.74 9.08
CA LEU A 886 -34.94 17.97 9.52
C LEU A 886 -35.14 19.11 8.53
N HIS A 887 -35.01 18.84 7.22
CA HIS A 887 -35.22 19.84 6.17
C HIS A 887 -36.66 20.33 6.14
N LYS A 888 -37.66 19.44 6.28
CA LYS A 888 -39.07 19.83 6.44
C LYS A 888 -39.30 20.66 7.70
N ARG A 889 -38.69 20.29 8.83
CA ARG A 889 -38.75 21.09 10.07
C ARG A 889 -38.16 22.49 9.87
N HIS A 890 -36.96 22.60 9.31
CA HIS A 890 -36.32 23.90 9.06
C HIS A 890 -37.10 24.76 8.04
N LEU A 891 -37.67 24.17 6.99
CA LEU A 891 -38.58 24.89 6.09
C LEU A 891 -39.81 25.42 6.84
N GLN A 892 -40.37 24.65 7.76
CA GLN A 892 -41.53 25.07 8.56
C GLN A 892 -41.16 26.07 9.66
N GLU A 893 -39.96 25.99 10.25
CA GLU A 893 -39.41 27.00 11.16
C GLU A 893 -39.20 28.33 10.43
N ILE A 894 -38.62 28.30 9.21
CA ILE A 894 -38.48 29.48 8.35
C ILE A 894 -39.85 30.07 7.99
N GLU A 895 -40.84 29.23 7.66
CA GLU A 895 -42.19 29.70 7.31
C GLU A 895 -42.94 30.27 8.52
N ASN A 896 -42.79 29.68 9.71
CA ASN A 896 -43.30 30.24 10.95
C ASN A 896 -42.65 31.61 11.25
N ILE A 897 -41.33 31.73 11.13
CA ILE A 897 -40.60 33.00 11.33
C ILE A 897 -41.08 34.08 10.35
N LYS A 898 -41.35 33.73 9.08
CA LYS A 898 -41.98 34.68 8.13
C LYS A 898 -43.37 35.09 8.57
N GLN A 899 -44.22 34.15 9.00
CA GLN A 899 -45.58 34.44 9.43
C GLN A 899 -45.60 35.32 10.69
N ASP A 900 -44.71 35.07 11.65
CA ASP A 900 -44.57 35.89 12.85
C ASP A 900 -43.99 37.27 12.53
N PHE A 901 -43.00 37.37 11.62
CA PHE A 901 -42.52 38.66 11.13
C PHE A 901 -43.59 39.45 10.35
N SER A 902 -44.43 38.78 9.55
CA SER A 902 -45.58 39.42 8.91
C SER A 902 -46.60 39.91 9.94
N ARG A 903 -46.94 39.11 10.94
CA ARG A 903 -47.83 39.51 12.05
C ARG A 903 -47.28 40.70 12.85
N GLU A 904 -45.98 40.70 13.14
CA GLU A 904 -45.31 41.79 13.84
C GLU A 904 -45.27 43.07 12.98
N SER A 905 -45.07 42.93 11.67
CA SER A 905 -45.17 44.04 10.70
C SER A 905 -46.61 44.56 10.57
N GLU A 906 -47.61 43.69 10.57
CA GLU A 906 -49.04 44.05 10.56
C GLU A 906 -49.46 44.74 11.86
N SER A 907 -48.99 44.25 13.03
CA SER A 907 -49.20 44.91 14.33
C SER A 907 -48.55 46.29 14.34
N MET A 908 -47.28 46.40 13.94
CA MET A 908 -46.56 47.67 13.88
C MET A 908 -47.20 48.67 12.91
N MET A 909 -47.74 48.19 11.78
CA MET A 909 -48.49 49.03 10.84
C MET A 909 -49.85 49.46 11.42
N SER A 910 -50.53 48.59 12.17
CA SER A 910 -51.76 48.92 12.90
C SER A 910 -51.51 49.95 14.00
N GLU A 911 -50.48 49.75 14.82
CA GLU A 911 -50.05 50.67 15.88
C GLU A 911 -49.60 52.02 15.30
N PHE A 912 -48.90 52.02 14.16
CA PHE A 912 -48.56 53.25 13.43
C PHE A 912 -49.81 53.95 12.89
N THR A 913 -50.78 53.21 12.36
CA THR A 913 -52.05 53.77 11.87
C THR A 913 -52.88 54.33 13.03
N GLU A 914 -52.98 53.63 14.14
CA GLU A 914 -53.65 54.10 15.37
C GLU A 914 -52.98 55.36 15.92
N ALA A 915 -51.64 55.40 15.96
CA ALA A 915 -50.90 56.62 16.31
C ALA A 915 -51.11 57.75 15.29
N GLN A 916 -51.28 57.45 14.00
CA GLN A 916 -51.58 58.44 12.97
C GLN A 916 -53.01 58.98 13.07
N GLU A 917 -54.01 58.16 13.40
CA GLU A 917 -55.36 58.63 13.72
C GLU A 917 -55.38 59.42 15.04
N ILE A 918 -54.69 58.99 16.10
CA ILE A 918 -54.55 59.77 17.34
C ILE A 918 -53.85 61.12 17.08
N LEU A 919 -52.90 61.18 16.15
CA LEU A 919 -52.31 62.45 15.71
C LEU A 919 -53.32 63.29 14.91
N LYS A 920 -54.07 62.71 13.98
CA LYS A 920 -55.17 63.43 13.29
C LYS A 920 -56.24 63.92 14.27
N ASP A 921 -56.60 63.16 15.28
CA ASP A 921 -57.59 63.54 16.30
C ASP A 921 -57.04 64.60 17.26
N LYS A 922 -55.79 64.46 17.72
CA LYS A 922 -55.19 65.47 18.60
C LYS A 922 -54.86 66.76 17.85
N ILE A 923 -54.59 66.67 16.56
CA ILE A 923 -54.36 67.85 15.72
C ILE A 923 -55.70 68.42 15.23
N SER A 924 -56.75 67.61 15.01
CA SER A 924 -58.15 68.08 15.07
C SER A 924 -58.33 68.91 16.34
N GLU A 925 -57.83 68.44 17.48
CA GLU A 925 -57.91 69.15 18.76
C GLU A 925 -57.17 70.53 18.83
N LEU A 926 -56.45 71.01 17.79
CA LEU A 926 -55.62 72.21 17.88
C LEU A 926 -56.18 73.47 17.19
N GLN A 927 -56.66 73.43 15.94
CA GLN A 927 -57.53 74.53 15.46
C GLN A 927 -59.01 74.35 15.92
N ILE A 928 -59.40 73.17 16.48
CA ILE A 928 -59.64 73.04 17.93
C ILE A 928 -60.01 74.33 18.62
N MET A 929 -58.90 74.95 18.98
CA MET A 929 -58.78 76.10 19.85
C MET A 929 -58.34 77.33 19.04
N LEU A 930 -57.70 77.16 17.87
CA LEU A 930 -57.33 78.29 16.99
C LEU A 930 -58.56 78.94 16.36
N GLU A 931 -59.46 78.21 15.69
CA GLU A 931 -60.67 78.79 15.10
C GLU A 931 -61.56 79.38 16.20
N GLU A 932 -61.65 78.69 17.35
CA GLU A 932 -62.36 79.18 18.54
C GLU A 932 -61.71 80.44 19.15
N ALA A 933 -60.40 80.64 18.99
CA ALA A 933 -59.68 81.85 19.43
C ALA A 933 -59.71 82.97 18.39
N GLU A 934 -59.67 82.64 17.10
CA GLU A 934 -59.85 83.58 15.99
C GLU A 934 -61.26 84.16 15.99
N GLU A 935 -62.28 83.35 16.27
CA GLU A 935 -63.64 83.86 16.43
C GLU A 935 -63.77 84.78 17.66
N LYS A 936 -63.11 84.46 18.78
CA LYS A 936 -63.03 85.35 19.97
C LYS A 936 -62.20 86.61 19.71
N TYR A 937 -61.25 86.58 18.77
CA TYR A 937 -60.46 87.74 18.35
C TYR A 937 -61.24 88.65 17.38
N ASN A 938 -61.93 88.05 16.41
CA ASN A 938 -62.74 88.74 15.40
C ASN A 938 -64.00 89.37 16.01
N ASN A 939 -64.63 88.70 16.99
CA ASN A 939 -65.77 89.22 17.75
C ASN A 939 -65.36 90.01 19.01
N ARG A 940 -64.10 90.48 19.11
CA ARG A 940 -63.68 91.29 20.26
C ARG A 940 -64.26 92.70 20.18
N ASP A 941 -64.80 93.18 21.30
CA ASP A 941 -65.27 94.56 21.44
C ASP A 941 -64.21 95.59 21.01
N SER A 942 -64.69 96.68 20.41
CA SER A 942 -63.90 97.89 20.14
C SER A 942 -63.41 98.48 21.46
N ARG A 943 -62.20 99.05 21.48
CA ARG A 943 -61.63 99.55 22.73
C ARG A 943 -62.42 100.77 23.22
N PRO A 944 -62.41 101.07 24.53
CA PRO A 944 -62.95 102.34 25.03
C PRO A 944 -62.29 103.53 24.34
N GLU A 945 -60.99 103.43 24.04
CA GLU A 945 -60.20 104.36 23.21
C GLU A 945 -60.85 104.62 21.83
N ASP A 946 -61.24 103.54 21.12
CA ASP A 946 -61.87 103.61 19.80
C ASP A 946 -63.28 104.21 19.90
N LEU A 947 -64.04 103.84 20.94
CA LEU A 947 -65.40 104.30 21.19
C LEU A 947 -65.46 105.79 21.58
N GLU A 948 -64.54 106.26 22.42
CA GLU A 948 -64.38 107.69 22.72
C GLU A 948 -63.99 108.48 21.46
N LEU A 949 -63.06 107.97 20.65
CA LEU A 949 -62.68 108.61 19.39
C LEU A 949 -63.86 108.66 18.39
N ILE A 950 -64.64 107.58 18.27
CA ILE A 950 -65.87 107.55 17.46
C ILE A 950 -66.90 108.56 17.98
N GLN A 951 -67.04 108.71 19.31
CA GLN A 951 -67.96 109.67 19.89
C GLN A 951 -67.49 111.12 19.66
N GLN A 952 -66.22 111.44 19.90
CA GLN A 952 -65.62 112.74 19.57
C GLN A 952 -65.78 113.10 18.08
N LEU A 953 -65.62 112.11 17.18
CA LEU A 953 -65.86 112.30 15.75
C LEU A 953 -67.34 112.53 15.41
N ARG A 954 -68.28 111.85 16.08
CA ARG A 954 -69.73 112.10 15.94
C ARG A 954 -70.11 113.50 16.44
N ASP A 955 -69.57 113.92 17.57
CA ASP A 955 -69.83 115.25 18.13
C ASP A 955 -69.24 116.35 17.24
N ALA A 956 -68.03 116.16 16.70
CA ALA A 956 -67.44 117.06 15.71
C ALA A 956 -68.17 117.08 14.36
N ILE A 957 -68.81 115.97 13.97
CA ILE A 957 -69.73 115.93 12.81
C ILE A 957 -71.00 116.73 13.14
N SER A 958 -71.61 116.52 14.30
CA SER A 958 -72.82 117.24 14.72
C SER A 958 -72.58 118.76 14.84
N GLU A 959 -71.43 119.17 15.36
CA GLU A 959 -71.01 120.58 15.41
C GLU A 959 -70.84 121.17 13.99
N ARG A 960 -70.32 120.39 13.02
CA ARG A 960 -70.22 120.79 11.61
C ARG A 960 -71.57 120.83 10.91
N GLU A 961 -72.48 119.91 11.20
CA GLU A 961 -73.87 119.93 10.71
C GLU A 961 -74.62 121.13 11.28
N GLY A 962 -74.40 121.48 12.55
CA GLY A 962 -74.88 122.70 13.19
C GLY A 962 -74.40 123.97 12.48
N ARG A 963 -73.09 124.08 12.24
CA ARG A 963 -72.51 125.19 11.45
C ARG A 963 -73.04 125.21 10.01
N MET A 964 -73.21 124.05 9.37
CA MET A 964 -73.74 123.98 8.01
C MET A 964 -75.21 124.41 7.96
N LYS A 965 -76.01 124.08 8.98
CA LYS A 965 -77.37 124.56 9.13
C LYS A 965 -77.42 126.08 9.34
N GLN A 966 -76.56 126.63 10.19
CA GLN A 966 -76.40 128.08 10.35
C GLN A 966 -76.05 128.75 9.01
N LEU A 967 -75.07 128.24 8.26
CA LEU A 967 -74.71 128.76 6.94
C LEU A 967 -75.83 128.60 5.89
N ILE A 968 -76.68 127.58 6.00
CA ILE A 968 -77.87 127.40 5.15
C ILE A 968 -78.96 128.42 5.51
N ASP A 969 -79.18 128.69 6.80
CA ASP A 969 -80.16 129.67 7.26
C ASP A 969 -79.68 131.13 7.02
N GLU A 970 -78.37 131.40 7.15
CA GLU A 970 -77.72 132.64 6.70
C GLU A 970 -77.83 132.81 5.18
N LYS A 971 -77.54 131.77 4.38
CA LYS A 971 -77.78 131.80 2.94
C LYS A 971 -79.25 132.11 2.63
N ARG A 972 -80.20 131.52 3.37
CA ARG A 972 -81.63 131.79 3.24
C ARG A 972 -81.96 133.25 3.56
N TYR A 973 -81.39 133.78 4.64
CA TYR A 973 -81.51 135.19 5.01
C TYR A 973 -80.97 136.11 3.90
N TYR A 974 -79.76 135.86 3.40
CA TYR A 974 -79.18 136.62 2.28
C TYR A 974 -79.97 136.45 0.98
N GLN A 975 -80.62 135.31 0.72
CA GLN A 975 -81.52 135.12 -0.41
C GLN A 975 -82.83 135.89 -0.25
N LEU A 976 -83.43 135.93 0.95
CA LEU A 976 -84.59 136.82 1.22
C LEU A 976 -84.19 138.29 1.14
N GLU A 977 -83.02 138.66 1.65
CA GLU A 977 -82.49 140.03 1.59
C GLU A 977 -82.18 140.45 0.14
N LEU A 978 -81.70 139.53 -0.71
CA LEU A 978 -81.58 139.75 -2.16
C LEU A 978 -82.95 139.95 -2.81
N VAL A 979 -83.94 139.11 -2.53
CA VAL A 979 -85.30 139.26 -3.06
C VAL A 979 -85.99 140.54 -2.54
N ASN A 980 -85.73 140.96 -1.30
CA ASN A 980 -86.20 142.22 -0.73
C ASN A 980 -85.49 143.44 -1.34
N ARG A 981 -84.20 143.32 -1.69
CA ARG A 981 -83.48 144.35 -2.45
C ARG A 981 -83.96 144.42 -3.90
N GLU A 982 -84.18 143.30 -4.55
CA GLU A 982 -84.68 143.19 -5.93
C GLU A 982 -86.11 143.74 -6.05
N THR A 983 -87.02 143.39 -5.12
CA THR A 983 -88.38 143.94 -5.08
C THR A 983 -88.47 145.42 -4.68
N ASN A 984 -87.46 145.98 -4.02
CA ASN A 984 -87.33 147.44 -3.84
C ASN A 984 -86.67 148.12 -5.05
N PHE A 985 -85.65 147.50 -5.66
CA PHE A 985 -85.00 148.01 -6.88
C PHE A 985 -86.01 148.14 -8.03
N ASN A 986 -86.84 147.10 -8.23
CA ASN A 986 -87.94 147.06 -9.19
C ASN A 986 -89.10 148.04 -8.88
N LYS A 987 -89.09 148.73 -7.74
CA LYS A 987 -90.02 149.83 -7.41
C LYS A 987 -89.47 151.23 -7.71
N VAL A 988 -88.16 151.38 -7.86
CA VAL A 988 -87.52 152.69 -8.08
C VAL A 988 -87.04 152.85 -9.53
N PHE A 989 -86.65 151.76 -10.20
CA PHE A 989 -86.17 151.79 -11.59
C PHE A 989 -86.99 150.89 -12.50
N ASN A 990 -87.93 151.51 -13.22
CA ASN A 990 -88.58 150.89 -14.38
C ASN A 990 -87.56 150.73 -15.52
N ASN A 991 -86.93 149.57 -15.63
CA ASN A 991 -86.54 149.06 -16.94
C ASN A 991 -86.55 147.52 -17.00
N THR A 992 -87.20 146.97 -18.00
CA THR A 992 -87.49 145.54 -18.10
C THR A 992 -86.36 144.76 -18.75
N THR A 993 -85.81 143.75 -18.06
CA THR A 993 -85.15 142.61 -18.71
C THR A 993 -86.10 141.42 -18.70
N ASN A 994 -86.48 140.96 -19.89
CA ASN A 994 -87.56 139.99 -20.08
C ASN A 994 -87.07 138.55 -19.85
N VAL A 995 -87.55 137.90 -18.79
CA VAL A 995 -87.18 136.52 -18.44
C VAL A 995 -88.18 135.53 -19.05
N GLY A 996 -87.82 134.89 -20.17
CA GLY A 996 -88.47 133.67 -20.66
C GLY A 996 -87.62 132.44 -20.29
N VAL A 997 -88.05 131.36 -19.61
CA VAL A 997 -89.33 130.62 -19.48
C VAL A 997 -89.51 129.51 -20.52
N ILE A 998 -89.59 128.26 -20.02
CA ILE A 998 -90.05 127.00 -20.69
C ILE A 998 -89.07 126.47 -21.78
N ASN A 999 -88.45 125.26 -21.75
CA ASN A 999 -88.86 123.86 -21.41
C ASN A 999 -89.74 123.22 -22.52
N PRO A 1000 -89.78 121.88 -22.79
CA PRO A 1000 -88.88 120.75 -22.50
C PRO A 1000 -88.40 120.00 -23.79
N LEU A 1001 -87.86 118.77 -23.62
CA LEU A 1001 -87.79 117.65 -24.60
C LEU A 1001 -86.96 117.80 -25.89
N ALA A 1002 -85.78 117.17 -25.93
CA ALA A 1002 -85.20 116.61 -27.17
C ALA A 1002 -84.31 115.37 -26.94
N ASN A 1003 -84.48 114.37 -27.81
CA ASN A 1003 -83.54 113.29 -28.17
C ASN A 1003 -83.13 112.17 -27.18
N LYS A 1004 -83.59 110.96 -27.53
CA LYS A 1004 -82.81 109.71 -27.65
C LYS A 1004 -82.37 108.96 -26.37
N LYS A 1005 -83.32 108.22 -25.80
CA LYS A 1005 -83.05 106.80 -25.47
C LYS A 1005 -82.88 106.00 -26.77
N PRO A 1006 -82.11 104.90 -26.74
CA PRO A 1006 -82.79 103.61 -26.88
C PRO A 1006 -82.41 102.59 -25.79
N LYS A 1007 -83.33 101.62 -25.60
CA LYS A 1007 -83.15 100.21 -25.15
C LYS A 1007 -81.89 99.87 -24.31
N LYS A 1008 -82.00 99.26 -23.12
CA LYS A 1008 -83.15 98.77 -22.34
C LYS A 1008 -82.73 98.80 -20.86
N GLY A 1009 -83.61 99.28 -19.98
CA GLY A 1009 -83.52 98.99 -18.54
C GLY A 1009 -84.51 97.88 -18.19
N GLU A 1010 -84.09 96.93 -17.37
CA GLU A 1010 -85.00 95.97 -16.72
C GLU A 1010 -85.78 96.64 -15.58
N LYS A 1011 -86.85 96.01 -15.11
CA LYS A 1011 -87.62 96.51 -13.97
C LYS A 1011 -87.05 95.98 -12.64
N PRO A 1012 -86.91 96.82 -11.60
CA PRO A 1012 -86.81 96.34 -10.21
C PRO A 1012 -88.19 95.82 -9.72
N PRO A 1013 -88.25 95.02 -8.64
CA PRO A 1013 -88.15 95.51 -7.24
C PRO A 1013 -86.91 94.95 -6.52
N VAL A 1014 -86.32 95.55 -5.46
CA VAL A 1014 -86.79 96.40 -4.33
C VAL A 1014 -87.51 95.65 -3.21
N SER A 1015 -86.87 95.65 -2.03
CA SER A 1015 -87.36 95.18 -0.72
C SER A 1015 -87.57 93.65 -0.61
N LYS A 1016 -87.20 92.97 0.49
CA LYS A 1016 -86.82 93.41 1.85
C LYS A 1016 -85.40 92.90 2.18
N HIS A 1017 -84.59 93.54 3.03
CA HIS A 1017 -84.66 93.55 4.51
C HIS A 1017 -84.99 92.17 5.12
N SER A 1018 -84.29 91.66 6.13
CA SER A 1018 -83.27 92.28 6.98
C SER A 1018 -82.10 91.33 7.30
N SER A 1019 -81.01 91.94 7.77
CA SER A 1019 -80.03 91.41 8.73
C SER A 1019 -80.61 90.34 9.67
N GLN A 1020 -79.83 89.32 10.09
CA GLN A 1020 -78.75 89.42 11.11
C GLN A 1020 -79.22 90.15 12.39
N PRO A 1021 -78.85 89.68 13.60
CA PRO A 1021 -77.65 88.88 13.89
C PRO A 1021 -77.88 87.55 14.62
N SER A 1022 -76.95 86.61 14.44
CA SER A 1022 -76.35 85.81 15.52
C SER A 1022 -75.31 84.85 14.91
N LEU A 1023 -74.07 84.94 15.34
CA LEU A 1023 -73.11 83.84 15.42
C LEU A 1023 -71.95 84.32 16.29
N GLY A 1024 -71.60 83.52 17.29
CA GLY A 1024 -70.52 83.80 18.22
C GLY A 1024 -70.17 82.52 18.98
N THR A 1025 -68.92 82.09 18.82
CA THR A 1025 -68.29 80.87 19.31
C THR A 1025 -68.90 79.56 18.79
N ASN A 1026 -68.20 78.90 17.87
CA ASN A 1026 -67.77 77.48 17.89
C ASN A 1026 -67.48 77.00 16.44
N ARG A 1027 -66.41 76.26 16.05
CA ARG A 1027 -65.30 75.52 16.69
C ARG A 1027 -64.79 74.48 15.62
N LEU A 1028 -63.52 74.04 15.67
CA LEU A 1028 -62.86 72.79 15.13
C LEU A 1028 -61.88 72.81 13.90
N ASP A 1029 -60.77 72.02 13.98
CA ASP A 1029 -59.71 71.70 12.94
C ASP A 1029 -59.90 70.30 12.31
N PRO A 1030 -59.10 69.85 11.31
CA PRO A 1030 -57.72 69.28 11.51
C PRO A 1030 -56.58 69.71 10.54
N LEU A 1031 -55.34 69.88 11.05
CA LEU A 1031 -54.11 69.45 10.32
C LEU A 1031 -53.84 67.93 10.53
N PRO A 1032 -52.87 67.31 9.81
CA PRO A 1032 -51.59 67.03 10.49
C PRO A 1032 -50.35 67.61 9.81
N ASN A 1033 -49.35 67.92 10.64
CA ASN A 1033 -47.94 67.99 10.21
C ASN A 1033 -47.25 66.63 10.43
N SER A 1034 -46.26 66.29 9.60
CA SER A 1034 -45.26 65.25 9.88
C SER A 1034 -43.94 65.94 10.29
N PRO A 1035 -43.14 65.40 11.24
CA PRO A 1035 -42.19 66.20 12.00
C PRO A 1035 -40.83 66.42 11.32
N MET A 1036 -40.22 67.57 11.62
CA MET A 1036 -38.80 67.86 11.39
C MET A 1036 -37.97 67.49 12.63
N HIS A 1037 -36.67 67.25 12.43
CA HIS A 1037 -35.73 66.86 13.49
C HIS A 1037 -35.34 68.00 14.45
N HIS A 1038 -34.78 67.60 15.61
CA HIS A 1038 -34.10 68.43 16.60
C HIS A 1038 -33.04 69.37 16.00
N GLU A 1039 -32.80 70.51 16.67
CA GLU A 1039 -31.44 70.82 17.13
C GLU A 1039 -31.46 71.60 18.48
N ALA A 1040 -30.29 71.86 19.07
CA ALA A 1040 -30.14 72.13 20.51
C ALA A 1040 -29.38 73.43 20.86
N LEU A 1041 -29.39 73.82 22.14
CA LEU A 1041 -28.61 74.94 22.67
C LEU A 1041 -27.77 74.57 23.92
N ASN A 1042 -26.62 75.24 24.01
CA ASN A 1042 -25.52 75.16 24.99
C ASN A 1042 -25.87 75.71 26.41
N PRO A 1043 -24.95 75.75 27.41
CA PRO A 1043 -23.81 74.85 27.75
C PRO A 1043 -23.65 74.58 29.28
N SER A 1044 -22.78 73.64 29.71
CA SER A 1044 -21.92 73.76 30.94
C SER A 1044 -20.98 72.54 31.20
N LYS A 1045 -20.01 72.70 32.12
CA LYS A 1045 -18.94 71.77 32.57
C LYS A 1045 -19.24 71.25 34.02
N PRO A 1046 -18.51 70.27 34.65
CA PRO A 1046 -17.14 69.79 34.37
C PRO A 1046 -16.81 68.27 34.50
N LEU A 1047 -15.57 67.93 34.08
CA LEU A 1047 -14.54 66.94 34.58
C LEU A 1047 -14.90 65.83 35.60
N PRO A 1048 -14.21 64.65 35.61
CA PRO A 1048 -12.75 64.53 35.46
C PRO A 1048 -12.19 63.36 34.59
N SER A 1049 -10.86 63.22 34.62
CA SER A 1049 -9.99 62.35 33.81
C SER A 1049 -9.60 61.01 34.48
N PHE A 1050 -9.04 60.06 33.71
CA PHE A 1050 -7.67 59.57 33.93
C PHE A 1050 -7.12 58.76 32.74
N THR A 1051 -5.79 58.66 32.60
CA THR A 1051 -5.10 57.79 31.62
C THR A 1051 -3.88 57.08 32.23
N LYS A 1052 -3.64 55.82 31.80
CA LYS A 1052 -2.38 55.04 31.79
C LYS A 1052 -1.39 55.16 32.98
N LYS A 1053 -1.17 54.06 33.73
CA LYS A 1053 0.03 53.17 33.58
C LYS A 1053 0.21 52.06 34.64
N PHE A 1054 0.84 50.97 34.19
CA PHE A 1054 1.80 50.07 34.85
C PHE A 1054 1.41 49.06 35.96
N VAL A 1055 1.98 47.84 35.78
CA VAL A 1055 2.25 46.76 36.77
C VAL A 1055 0.99 46.09 37.36
N LYS A 1056 0.89 44.75 37.41
CA LYS A 1056 1.91 43.68 37.30
C LYS A 1056 1.52 42.62 36.28
#